data_AF-A0A4Y3RKD0-F1
#
_entry.id   AF-A0A4Y3RKD0-F1
#
_cell.length_a   1.000
_cell.length_b   1.000
_cell.length_c   1.000
_cell.angle_alpha   90.00
_cell.angle_beta   90.00
_cell.angle_gamma   90.00
#
_symmetry.space_group_name_H-M   'P 1'
#
loop_
_entity.id
_entity.type
_entity.pdbx_description
1 polymer ?
#
loop_
_entity_poly.entity_id
_entity_poly.type
_entity_poly.pdbx_seq_one_letter_code
_entity_poly.pdbx_strand_id
1 'polypeptide(L)'
;MTGRPGGRESGGRPGREEPREAEQPEKEPPKEPAQEPCVAVARECVAWSVEGHVALPSGRVRRAARETHHGPFPDAPELLARAVRADAHGVRARYLFASAEAAAGFSAARDPALTRLGTALTGPVSAVPDAPLPAPVIIVSPPRSGSTALFDALARSPALWTAGGESEGVIEGVPALHPAARGYASHALDAEDADTWGHAVRAGFLADLRDAHARRPPGTGAPRGRPPRLLEKTPENSLRLPFLLRLFPDATVVRLHRDARDTVASMVRAWTHPGFVNIPDLPGWPRRAWHLLLPPGWRGWAGEDLARIAARQWAAAVEGILDARDLRPAVPWVDVDYAKLCAAPARTLRRLEAELDLPAAPRGRDLPLSATTIGPPRPGKWRDTPGFDPAALDAVRPTLRRLTNGRTTMPQSTPASRAAPPAPEAPRRRPTFACWLHETEPTEPDATEPDPTEPDPIGPDPIGPDPIGPDAEEVAGRGDEAVLDPTAVLQTGVTIPLGMARRARFRDRFLSGHPLLWTDDAETGALVPYWVRFEDFWALRELAPGRPLPPGFPPGLRAALTGAGALGTAELRARRTALADAAVADAAEEFARSDVCGMGRLVRPGHREALLDYYERLIATGCWPLGDAQVEGRYGWYNESLSRFFHHQFGTLVGRLAGRPVRPSYAYVSAYRAGAVLDRHVDREQCEYTVSLLLGESGPGIAGGWPLLLDTARGSLSLVQRPGEAVLFRGTRVPHWRPPLPDGSTHTSLLFHYVPAEFTRTLY
;
A
#
# COMPACT_ATOMS: atom_id res chain seq x y z
N MET A 1 -10.14 82.26 22.89
CA MET A 1 -9.16 83.36 23.00
C MET A 1 -7.82 82.87 22.51
N THR A 2 -7.32 83.61 21.51
CA THR A 2 -6.04 83.63 20.81
C THR A 2 -4.79 83.08 21.51
N GLY A 3 -3.94 82.39 20.74
CA GLY A 3 -2.51 82.21 21.02
C GLY A 3 -1.76 81.61 19.82
N ARG A 4 -1.08 82.47 19.05
CA ARG A 4 -0.28 82.17 17.83
C ARG A 4 1.20 81.87 18.18
N PRO A 5 2.03 81.41 17.21
CA PRO A 5 3.26 80.62 17.38
C PRO A 5 4.58 81.40 17.19
N GLY A 6 5.71 80.68 17.26
CA GLY A 6 7.06 81.07 16.80
C GLY A 6 8.11 80.35 17.65
N GLY A 7 9.28 79.90 17.19
CA GLY A 7 10.05 80.03 15.96
C GLY A 7 11.40 79.33 16.20
N ARG A 8 12.06 78.88 15.13
CA ARG A 8 13.36 78.18 15.13
C ARG A 8 14.55 79.15 15.10
N GLU A 9 15.74 78.55 15.22
CA GLU A 9 17.10 78.95 14.76
C GLU A 9 18.05 79.35 15.90
N SER A 10 19.05 78.54 16.30
CA SER A 10 20.24 77.96 15.63
C SER A 10 21.48 78.85 15.72
N GLY A 11 22.62 78.28 16.10
CA GLY A 11 23.93 78.90 15.94
C GLY A 11 25.07 78.00 16.40
N GLY A 12 26.07 77.80 15.54
CA GLY A 12 27.37 77.26 15.95
C GLY A 12 28.07 76.33 14.94
N ARG A 13 28.74 76.91 13.93
CA ARG A 13 29.85 76.34 13.13
C ARG A 13 31.21 76.59 13.88
N PRO A 14 32.41 76.26 13.35
CA PRO A 14 32.91 75.18 12.47
C PRO A 14 34.29 74.61 12.97
N GLY A 15 34.96 73.70 12.21
CA GLY A 15 36.44 73.59 12.23
C GLY A 15 37.07 72.19 12.05
N ARG A 16 37.92 72.07 11.03
CA ARG A 16 38.86 70.96 10.64
C ARG A 16 40.00 70.77 11.68
N GLU A 17 40.85 69.74 11.76
CA GLU A 17 41.29 68.59 10.93
C GLU A 17 42.13 67.63 11.83
N GLU A 18 42.36 66.37 11.38
CA GLU A 18 43.50 65.46 11.69
C GLU A 18 43.47 64.51 12.95
N PRO A 19 44.24 63.38 12.99
CA PRO A 19 43.91 62.07 12.39
C PRO A 19 44.12 60.84 13.34
N ARG A 20 43.88 59.62 12.81
CA ARG A 20 44.25 58.26 13.30
C ARG A 20 43.23 57.53 14.21
N GLU A 21 42.70 56.40 13.74
CA GLU A 21 43.04 55.03 14.18
C GLU A 21 42.05 54.03 13.55
N ALA A 22 42.53 52.80 13.33
CA ALA A 22 41.77 51.74 12.67
C ALA A 22 40.91 50.98 13.70
N GLU A 23 39.59 50.98 13.51
CA GLU A 23 38.66 50.07 14.19
C GLU A 23 37.60 49.53 13.22
N GLN A 24 37.15 48.31 13.50
CA GLN A 24 36.42 47.38 12.65
C GLN A 24 34.97 47.84 12.35
N PRO A 25 34.35 47.47 11.22
CA PRO A 25 32.96 47.86 10.95
C PRO A 25 31.97 46.95 11.69
N GLU A 26 31.29 47.50 12.68
CA GLU A 26 30.02 46.96 13.20
C GLU A 26 28.94 47.03 12.10
N LYS A 27 28.21 45.92 11.95
CA LYS A 27 27.11 45.74 11.00
C LYS A 27 25.87 46.51 11.46
N GLU A 28 25.29 47.30 10.55
CA GLU A 28 23.93 47.83 10.68
C GLU A 28 22.89 46.70 10.86
N PRO A 29 21.87 46.90 11.70
CA PRO A 29 20.73 45.99 11.80
C PRO A 29 19.80 46.15 10.58
N PRO A 30 19.24 45.06 10.02
CA PRO A 30 18.38 45.14 8.85
C PRO A 30 17.03 45.79 9.19
N LYS A 31 16.61 46.75 8.36
CA LYS A 31 15.27 47.36 8.35
C LYS A 31 14.19 46.30 8.10
N GLU A 32 13.20 46.24 8.99
CA GLU A 32 11.95 45.51 8.77
C GLU A 32 11.17 46.11 7.58
N PRO A 33 10.62 45.30 6.66
CA PRO A 33 9.72 45.79 5.64
C PRO A 33 8.32 45.99 6.22
N ALA A 34 7.83 47.23 6.17
CA ALA A 34 6.43 47.55 6.44
C ALA A 34 5.52 46.81 5.46
N GLN A 35 4.65 45.93 5.98
CA GLN A 35 3.56 45.32 5.22
C GLN A 35 2.40 46.31 5.14
N GLU A 36 2.23 46.94 3.97
CA GLU A 36 0.97 47.57 3.61
C GLU A 36 -0.10 46.50 3.39
N PRO A 37 -1.35 46.70 3.86
CA PRO A 37 -2.43 45.75 3.62
C PRO A 37 -2.82 45.80 2.15
N CYS A 38 -2.48 44.73 1.43
CA CYS A 38 -2.91 44.50 0.06
C CYS A 38 -4.43 44.28 0.04
N VAL A 39 -5.20 45.36 -0.17
CA VAL A 39 -6.62 45.29 -0.52
C VAL A 39 -6.71 44.91 -2.00
N ALA A 40 -6.43 43.65 -2.30
CA ALA A 40 -6.65 43.05 -3.61
C ALA A 40 -8.03 42.39 -3.62
N VAL A 41 -8.93 42.92 -4.45
CA VAL A 41 -10.20 42.35 -4.95
C VAL A 41 -10.72 41.19 -4.09
N ALA A 42 -11.70 41.46 -3.22
CA ALA A 42 -12.34 40.44 -2.37
C ALA A 42 -12.80 39.26 -3.23
N ARG A 43 -12.00 38.20 -3.26
CA ARG A 43 -12.33 36.94 -3.91
C ARG A 43 -13.41 36.31 -3.05
N GLU A 44 -14.58 36.04 -3.62
CA GLU A 44 -15.67 35.43 -2.87
C GLU A 44 -15.20 34.07 -2.32
N CYS A 45 -15.09 34.02 -0.99
CA CYS A 45 -14.75 32.82 -0.24
C CYS A 45 -16.05 32.25 0.31
N VAL A 46 -16.24 30.93 0.20
CA VAL A 46 -17.46 30.26 0.68
C VAL A 46 -17.38 29.85 2.14
N ALA A 47 -16.17 29.79 2.70
CA ALA A 47 -15.90 29.49 4.10
C ALA A 47 -14.44 29.82 4.46
N TRP A 48 -14.13 29.74 5.75
CA TRP A 48 -12.79 29.84 6.30
C TRP A 48 -12.44 28.56 7.05
N SER A 49 -11.30 27.96 6.74
CA SER A 49 -10.87 26.68 7.26
C SER A 49 -9.80 26.84 8.33
N VAL A 50 -9.91 26.07 9.41
CA VAL A 50 -8.87 25.89 10.43
C VAL A 50 -8.63 24.40 10.62
N GLU A 51 -7.37 23.97 10.72
CA GLU A 51 -7.03 22.57 11.01
C GLU A 51 -6.65 22.41 12.49
N GLY A 52 -7.15 21.36 13.13
CA GLY A 52 -6.73 20.89 14.43
C GLY A 52 -6.02 19.54 14.29
N HIS A 53 -4.97 19.29 15.07
CA HIS A 53 -4.25 18.02 15.05
C HIS A 53 -3.86 17.55 16.45
N VAL A 54 -4.08 16.26 16.72
CA VAL A 54 -3.55 15.57 17.91
C VAL A 54 -2.73 14.38 17.45
N ALA A 55 -1.45 14.37 17.83
CA ALA A 55 -0.54 13.27 17.51
C ALA A 55 -0.90 12.02 18.31
N LEU A 56 -0.96 10.86 17.66
CA LEU A 56 -1.26 9.58 18.31
C LEU A 56 -0.41 8.44 17.71
N PRO A 57 -0.06 7.41 18.51
CA PRO A 57 0.55 6.19 17.99
C PRO A 57 -0.36 5.50 16.97
N SER A 58 0.25 4.99 15.88
CA SER A 58 -0.42 4.42 14.70
C SER A 58 -1.50 3.36 15.01
N GLY A 59 -1.34 2.60 16.11
CA GLY A 59 -2.26 1.54 16.52
C GLY A 59 -3.64 1.97 17.01
N ARG A 60 -3.84 3.25 17.38
CA ARG A 60 -5.11 3.77 17.95
C ARG A 60 -5.84 4.79 17.07
N VAL A 61 -5.22 5.26 16.00
CA VAL A 61 -5.65 6.46 15.27
C VAL A 61 -7.04 6.33 14.64
N ARG A 62 -7.35 5.21 13.97
CA ARG A 62 -8.66 5.05 13.31
C ARG A 62 -9.83 5.03 14.29
N ARG A 63 -9.67 4.32 15.42
CA ARG A 63 -10.69 4.27 16.47
C ARG A 63 -10.86 5.65 17.10
N ALA A 64 -9.75 6.32 17.42
CA ALA A 64 -9.76 7.67 17.96
C ALA A 64 -10.46 8.67 17.01
N ALA A 65 -10.12 8.65 15.71
CA ALA A 65 -10.79 9.49 14.72
C ALA A 65 -12.30 9.24 14.68
N ARG A 66 -12.72 7.96 14.80
CA ARG A 66 -14.14 7.62 14.80
C ARG A 66 -14.87 8.07 16.06
N GLU A 67 -14.23 7.93 17.22
CA GLU A 67 -14.76 8.42 18.50
C GLU A 67 -14.85 9.94 18.52
N THR A 68 -13.88 10.64 17.93
CA THR A 68 -13.91 12.10 17.78
C THR A 68 -14.99 12.55 16.79
N HIS A 69 -15.19 11.82 15.67
CA HIS A 69 -16.26 12.09 14.70
C HIS A 69 -17.64 12.10 15.36
N HIS A 70 -17.95 11.04 16.12
CA HIS A 70 -19.22 10.90 16.86
C HIS A 70 -19.25 11.66 18.20
N GLY A 71 -18.15 12.32 18.58
CA GLY A 71 -18.07 13.14 19.77
C GLY A 71 -18.79 14.48 19.61
N PRO A 72 -19.10 15.17 20.72
CA PRO A 72 -19.75 16.49 20.66
C PRO A 72 -18.94 17.47 19.81
N PHE A 73 -19.63 18.27 19.01
CA PHE A 73 -19.04 19.38 18.27
C PHE A 73 -18.59 20.47 19.24
N PRO A 74 -17.54 21.26 18.91
CA PRO A 74 -17.18 22.43 19.71
C PRO A 74 -18.31 23.46 19.69
N ASP A 75 -18.56 24.09 20.83
CA ASP A 75 -19.36 25.31 20.89
C ASP A 75 -18.52 26.47 20.36
N ALA A 76 -18.73 26.82 19.09
CA ALA A 76 -17.99 27.84 18.38
C ALA A 76 -18.95 28.64 17.48
N PRO A 77 -19.01 29.98 17.63
CA PRO A 77 -19.82 30.84 16.78
C PRO A 77 -19.49 30.65 15.30
N GLU A 78 -20.53 30.70 14.45
CA GLU A 78 -20.41 30.59 12.99
C GLU A 78 -19.73 29.31 12.46
N LEU A 79 -19.61 28.26 13.29
CA LEU A 79 -19.10 26.96 12.85
C LEU A 79 -20.10 26.33 11.87
N LEU A 80 -19.63 26.13 10.63
CA LEU A 80 -20.37 25.45 9.57
C LEU A 80 -20.19 23.93 9.63
N ALA A 81 -18.96 23.46 9.87
CA ALA A 81 -18.67 22.03 9.89
C ALA A 81 -17.38 21.67 10.65
N ARG A 82 -17.33 20.44 11.19
CA ARG A 82 -16.11 19.76 11.66
C ARG A 82 -15.96 18.40 10.98
N ALA A 83 -14.96 18.24 10.13
CA ALA A 83 -14.61 16.98 9.48
C ALA A 83 -13.41 16.32 10.15
N VAL A 84 -13.55 15.08 10.62
CA VAL A 84 -12.49 14.34 11.34
C VAL A 84 -11.89 13.25 10.46
N ARG A 85 -10.57 13.12 10.46
CA ARG A 85 -9.83 12.11 9.68
C ARG A 85 -8.64 11.57 10.46
N ALA A 86 -8.35 10.29 10.22
CA ALA A 86 -7.11 9.65 10.65
C ALA A 86 -6.02 9.84 9.59
N ASP A 87 -4.78 10.02 10.03
CA ASP A 87 -3.60 9.92 9.17
C ASP A 87 -2.46 9.13 9.82
N ALA A 88 -1.26 9.18 9.23
CA ALA A 88 -0.09 8.45 9.74
C ALA A 88 0.47 8.99 11.07
N HIS A 89 0.09 10.21 11.48
CA HIS A 89 0.66 10.94 12.60
C HIS A 89 -0.35 11.22 13.71
N GLY A 90 -1.65 11.03 13.47
CA GLY A 90 -2.68 11.19 14.48
C GLY A 90 -4.06 11.47 13.91
N VAL A 91 -4.86 12.21 14.68
CA VAL A 91 -6.21 12.62 14.31
C VAL A 91 -6.19 14.08 13.89
N ARG A 92 -6.69 14.37 12.69
CA ARG A 92 -6.93 15.73 12.20
C ARG A 92 -8.42 16.04 12.22
N ALA A 93 -8.75 17.25 12.62
CA ALA A 93 -10.08 17.82 12.49
C ALA A 93 -9.99 19.11 11.65
N ARG A 94 -10.78 19.21 10.58
CA ARG A 94 -10.95 20.45 9.82
C ARG A 94 -12.22 21.13 10.29
N TYR A 95 -12.12 22.40 10.67
CA TYR A 95 -13.24 23.27 11.04
C TYR A 95 -13.50 24.26 9.91
N LEU A 96 -14.76 24.47 9.57
CA LEU A 96 -15.19 25.52 8.63
C LEU A 96 -16.03 26.56 9.36
N PHE A 97 -15.77 27.82 9.06
CA PHE A 97 -16.48 28.97 9.60
C PHE A 97 -17.05 29.84 8.49
N ALA A 98 -18.17 30.52 8.76
CA ALA A 98 -18.76 31.47 7.83
C ALA A 98 -17.92 32.75 7.68
N SER A 99 -17.25 33.20 8.74
CA SER A 99 -16.43 34.42 8.74
C SER A 99 -14.95 34.16 9.04
N ALA A 100 -14.09 35.05 8.55
CA ALA A 100 -12.65 35.04 8.82
C ALA A 100 -12.37 35.31 10.31
N GLU A 101 -13.17 36.19 10.92
CA GLU A 101 -13.08 36.58 12.32
C GLU A 101 -13.36 35.39 13.24
N ALA A 102 -14.45 34.65 13.00
CA ALA A 102 -14.76 33.45 13.76
C ALA A 102 -13.67 32.37 13.62
N ALA A 103 -13.12 32.19 12.41
CA ALA A 103 -12.02 31.26 12.18
C ALA A 103 -10.73 31.70 12.92
N ALA A 104 -10.39 32.98 12.89
CA ALA A 104 -9.21 33.53 13.57
C ALA A 104 -9.33 33.46 15.10
N GLY A 105 -10.54 33.61 15.64
CA GLY A 105 -10.83 33.45 17.07
C GLY A 105 -10.96 32.00 17.55
N PHE A 106 -10.88 31.01 16.65
CA PHE A 106 -11.04 29.61 17.00
C PHE A 106 -9.72 28.93 17.35
N SER A 107 -9.76 28.07 18.37
CA SER A 107 -8.66 27.16 18.72
C SER A 107 -9.18 25.73 18.80
N ALA A 108 -8.45 24.78 18.23
CA ALA A 108 -8.77 23.35 18.28
C ALA A 108 -8.81 22.82 19.74
N ALA A 109 -8.19 23.52 20.69
CA ALA A 109 -8.32 23.23 22.13
C ALA A 109 -9.75 23.43 22.66
N ARG A 110 -10.64 24.11 21.91
CA ARG A 110 -12.07 24.23 22.25
C ARG A 110 -12.89 23.02 21.82
N ASP A 111 -12.31 22.07 21.08
CA ASP A 111 -13.00 20.85 20.69
C ASP A 111 -12.89 19.79 21.79
N PRO A 112 -13.99 19.50 22.53
CA PRO A 112 -13.98 18.54 23.63
C PRO A 112 -13.78 17.09 23.17
N ALA A 113 -14.06 16.77 21.90
CA ALA A 113 -13.87 15.44 21.35
C ALA A 113 -12.42 15.23 20.88
N LEU A 114 -11.77 16.28 20.38
CA LEU A 114 -10.37 16.24 19.97
C LEU A 114 -9.41 16.30 21.18
N THR A 115 -9.66 17.19 22.14
CA THR A 115 -8.81 17.36 23.34
C THR A 115 -8.80 16.15 24.27
N ARG A 116 -9.83 15.31 24.22
CA ARG A 116 -9.85 14.00 24.91
C ARG A 116 -8.72 13.06 24.45
N LEU A 117 -8.20 13.26 23.24
CA LEU A 117 -7.11 12.45 22.70
C LEU A 117 -5.72 12.96 23.15
N GLY A 118 -5.61 14.22 23.58
CA GLY A 118 -4.36 14.87 23.93
C GLY A 118 -4.34 16.35 23.57
N THR A 119 -3.16 16.97 23.65
CA THR A 119 -2.98 18.39 23.32
C THR A 119 -3.22 18.64 21.83
N ALA A 120 -4.27 19.40 21.52
CA ALA A 120 -4.63 19.78 20.16
C ALA A 120 -3.82 21.00 19.69
N LEU A 121 -3.14 20.85 18.56
CA LEU A 121 -2.47 21.95 17.86
C LEU A 121 -3.45 22.59 16.86
N THR A 122 -3.49 23.93 16.82
CA THR A 122 -4.30 24.70 15.87
C THR A 122 -3.42 25.19 14.73
N GLY A 123 -3.82 24.89 13.50
CA GLY A 123 -3.17 25.35 12.27
C GLY A 123 -3.65 26.76 11.86
N PRO A 124 -3.07 27.32 10.79
CA PRO A 124 -3.43 28.65 10.31
C PRO A 124 -4.84 28.66 9.71
N VAL A 125 -5.47 29.84 9.76
CA VAL A 125 -6.71 30.12 9.03
C VAL A 125 -6.41 30.16 7.53
N SER A 126 -7.24 29.50 6.73
CA SER A 126 -7.16 29.48 5.26
C SER A 126 -8.52 29.76 4.66
N ALA A 127 -8.60 30.70 3.71
CA ALA A 127 -9.82 30.91 2.93
C ALA A 127 -10.14 29.69 2.05
N VAL A 128 -11.42 29.36 1.90
CA VAL A 128 -11.92 28.35 0.95
C VAL A 128 -12.52 29.10 -0.24
N PRO A 129 -11.82 29.15 -1.40
CA PRO A 129 -12.32 29.86 -2.57
C PRO A 129 -13.60 29.24 -3.08
N ASP A 130 -14.54 30.07 -3.56
CA ASP A 130 -15.62 29.52 -4.38
C ASP A 130 -15.06 29.00 -5.71
N ALA A 131 -15.44 27.77 -6.07
CA ALA A 131 -15.13 27.20 -7.36
C ALA A 131 -16.23 26.23 -7.81
N PRO A 132 -16.67 26.28 -9.08
CA PRO A 132 -17.65 25.32 -9.58
C PRO A 132 -17.08 23.89 -9.51
N LEU A 133 -17.94 22.93 -9.19
CA LEU A 133 -17.66 21.50 -9.23
C LEU A 133 -18.51 20.85 -10.34
N PRO A 134 -18.20 21.10 -11.62
CA PRO A 134 -19.07 20.66 -12.71
C PRO A 134 -19.02 19.16 -12.91
N ALA A 135 -20.15 18.60 -13.30
CA ALA A 135 -20.39 17.21 -13.65
C ALA A 135 -19.76 16.16 -12.71
N PRO A 136 -19.98 16.18 -11.39
CA PRO A 136 -19.38 15.22 -10.47
C PRO A 136 -19.66 13.77 -10.86
N VAL A 137 -18.69 12.88 -10.61
CA VAL A 137 -18.85 11.43 -10.75
C VAL A 137 -19.14 10.85 -9.37
N ILE A 138 -20.34 10.32 -9.17
CA ILE A 138 -20.78 9.76 -7.88
C ILE A 138 -20.90 8.25 -8.02
N ILE A 139 -20.03 7.50 -7.34
CA ILE A 139 -20.08 6.04 -7.31
C ILE A 139 -21.01 5.59 -6.18
N VAL A 140 -22.05 4.83 -6.52
CA VAL A 140 -22.99 4.24 -5.55
C VAL A 140 -23.04 2.74 -5.64
N SER A 141 -23.12 2.10 -4.48
CA SER A 141 -23.23 0.65 -4.33
C SER A 141 -23.55 0.31 -2.88
N PRO A 142 -24.23 -0.82 -2.60
CA PRO A 142 -24.23 -1.37 -1.25
C PRO A 142 -22.81 -1.52 -0.69
N PRO A 143 -22.60 -1.42 0.63
CA PRO A 143 -21.31 -1.70 1.23
C PRO A 143 -20.76 -3.04 0.75
N ARG A 144 -19.43 -3.15 0.65
CA ARG A 144 -18.74 -4.40 0.28
C ARG A 144 -18.97 -4.88 -1.18
N SER A 145 -19.47 -4.01 -2.04
CA SER A 145 -19.64 -4.29 -3.49
C SER A 145 -18.37 -4.05 -4.33
N GLY A 146 -17.26 -3.62 -3.72
CA GLY A 146 -15.99 -3.36 -4.41
C GLY A 146 -15.80 -1.93 -4.94
N SER A 147 -16.64 -0.99 -4.49
CA SER A 147 -16.62 0.41 -4.93
C SER A 147 -15.35 1.17 -4.58
N THR A 148 -14.64 0.81 -3.50
CA THR A 148 -13.33 1.41 -3.20
C THR A 148 -12.30 1.09 -4.29
N ALA A 149 -12.24 -0.14 -4.81
CA ALA A 149 -11.30 -0.48 -5.88
C ALA A 149 -11.62 0.27 -7.19
N LEU A 150 -12.90 0.48 -7.49
CA LEU A 150 -13.34 1.30 -8.61
C LEU A 150 -12.97 2.78 -8.42
N PHE A 151 -13.23 3.31 -7.23
CA PHE A 151 -12.87 4.67 -6.85
C PHE A 151 -11.36 4.90 -6.98
N ASP A 152 -10.53 4.04 -6.38
CA ASP A 152 -9.07 4.13 -6.43
C ASP A 152 -8.55 4.06 -7.87
N ALA A 153 -9.23 3.33 -8.75
CA ALA A 153 -8.90 3.26 -10.17
C ALA A 153 -9.22 4.56 -10.92
N LEU A 154 -10.38 5.15 -10.68
CA LEU A 154 -10.79 6.41 -11.31
C LEU A 154 -10.06 7.62 -10.75
N ALA A 155 -9.72 7.63 -9.45
CA ALA A 155 -9.01 8.72 -8.77
C ALA A 155 -7.60 8.97 -9.33
N ARG A 156 -7.06 8.05 -10.14
CA ARG A 156 -5.80 8.23 -10.89
C ARG A 156 -5.95 9.10 -12.15
N SER A 157 -7.17 9.38 -12.59
CA SER A 157 -7.39 10.25 -13.74
C SER A 157 -7.00 11.69 -13.40
N PRO A 158 -6.17 12.37 -14.22
CA PRO A 158 -5.84 13.78 -13.99
C PRO A 158 -7.04 14.73 -14.16
N ALA A 159 -8.16 14.23 -14.71
CA ALA A 159 -9.39 15.00 -14.86
C ALA A 159 -10.29 14.96 -13.61
N LEU A 160 -9.99 14.11 -12.63
CA LEU A 160 -10.81 13.91 -11.44
C LEU A 160 -10.12 14.39 -10.18
N TRP A 161 -10.94 14.88 -9.26
CA TRP A 161 -10.53 15.40 -7.96
C TRP A 161 -11.35 14.72 -6.87
N THR A 162 -10.74 14.40 -5.74
CA THR A 162 -11.44 13.70 -4.65
C THR A 162 -11.25 14.44 -3.35
N ALA A 163 -12.13 14.20 -2.39
CA ALA A 163 -11.88 14.59 -1.01
C ALA A 163 -10.87 13.66 -0.31
N GLY A 164 -10.08 12.83 -1.01
CA GLY A 164 -9.07 11.94 -0.42
C GLY A 164 -9.59 10.67 0.27
N GLY A 165 -10.86 10.31 0.11
CA GLY A 165 -11.48 9.14 0.73
C GLY A 165 -13.01 9.22 0.73
N GLU A 166 -13.64 8.64 1.74
CA GLU A 166 -15.09 8.72 1.97
C GLU A 166 -15.47 10.12 2.51
N SER A 167 -16.54 10.71 1.97
CA SER A 167 -17.09 12.02 2.35
C SER A 167 -17.92 12.01 3.64
N GLU A 168 -17.83 10.96 4.46
CA GLU A 168 -18.56 10.85 5.74
C GLU A 168 -18.28 12.09 6.61
N GLY A 169 -17.01 12.42 6.85
CA GLY A 169 -16.62 13.61 7.61
C GLY A 169 -16.99 14.94 6.94
N VAL A 170 -17.18 14.97 5.61
CA VAL A 170 -17.59 16.19 4.89
C VAL A 170 -19.08 16.46 5.08
N ILE A 171 -19.92 15.42 4.95
CA ILE A 171 -21.38 15.53 5.04
C ILE A 171 -21.82 15.56 6.51
N GLU A 172 -21.44 14.55 7.28
CA GLU A 172 -21.83 14.43 8.69
C GLU A 172 -21.05 15.39 9.60
N GLY A 173 -20.00 16.03 9.07
CA GLY A 173 -19.30 17.10 9.76
C GLY A 173 -20.14 18.38 9.88
N VAL A 174 -21.22 18.54 9.12
CA VAL A 174 -22.20 19.60 9.37
C VAL A 174 -23.04 19.18 10.58
N PRO A 175 -23.07 19.94 11.69
CA PRO A 175 -23.69 19.51 12.94
C PRO A 175 -25.15 19.03 12.78
N ALA A 176 -25.95 19.72 11.96
CA ALA A 176 -27.35 19.38 11.71
C ALA A 176 -27.56 18.11 10.85
N LEU A 177 -26.56 17.71 10.05
CA LEU A 177 -26.60 16.51 9.21
C LEU A 177 -26.01 15.28 9.91
N HIS A 178 -25.31 15.48 11.04
CA HIS A 178 -24.75 14.37 11.81
C HIS A 178 -25.87 13.45 12.33
N PRO A 179 -25.73 12.10 12.26
CA PRO A 179 -26.77 11.17 12.67
C PRO A 179 -27.29 11.41 14.10
N ALA A 180 -26.40 11.82 15.03
CA ALA A 180 -26.77 12.15 16.40
C ALA A 180 -27.80 13.29 16.52
N ALA A 181 -27.69 14.35 15.70
CA ALA A 181 -28.62 15.48 15.70
C ALA A 181 -30.03 15.08 15.22
N ARG A 182 -30.12 13.96 14.49
CA ARG A 182 -31.35 13.38 13.94
C ARG A 182 -31.80 12.16 14.73
N GLY A 183 -31.38 12.04 15.99
CA GLY A 183 -31.72 10.94 16.89
C GLY A 183 -31.31 9.56 16.34
N TYR A 184 -30.25 9.48 15.55
CA TYR A 184 -29.82 8.27 14.84
C TYR A 184 -30.97 7.59 14.06
N ALA A 185 -31.81 8.36 13.37
CA ALA A 185 -32.89 7.81 12.55
C ALA A 185 -32.33 6.97 11.38
N SER A 186 -31.39 7.54 10.62
CA SER A 186 -30.70 6.92 9.48
C SER A 186 -29.55 7.82 9.02
N HIS A 187 -28.69 7.31 8.12
CA HIS A 187 -27.80 8.12 7.28
C HIS A 187 -28.50 8.77 6.06
N ALA A 188 -29.78 8.48 5.82
CA ALA A 188 -30.54 9.06 4.72
C ALA A 188 -30.67 10.59 4.84
N LEU A 189 -30.51 11.27 3.71
CA LEU A 189 -30.66 12.73 3.56
C LEU A 189 -31.42 13.02 2.27
N ASP A 190 -32.25 14.07 2.28
CA ASP A 190 -33.11 14.43 1.15
C ASP A 190 -32.70 15.75 0.46
N ALA A 191 -33.54 16.23 -0.46
CA ALA A 191 -33.26 17.47 -1.19
C ALA A 191 -33.41 18.73 -0.32
N GLU A 192 -34.24 18.72 0.71
CA GLU A 192 -34.44 19.86 1.62
C GLU A 192 -33.23 20.04 2.53
N ASP A 193 -32.65 18.93 2.98
CA ASP A 193 -31.35 18.91 3.65
C ASP A 193 -30.27 19.58 2.78
N ALA A 194 -30.29 19.34 1.47
CA ALA A 194 -29.33 19.95 0.53
C ALA A 194 -29.59 21.44 0.31
N ASP A 195 -30.85 21.87 0.24
CA ASP A 195 -31.20 23.29 0.14
C ASP A 195 -30.74 24.08 1.37
N THR A 196 -30.86 23.47 2.56
CA THR A 196 -30.49 24.13 3.82
C THR A 196 -28.98 24.10 4.08
N TRP A 197 -28.35 22.93 3.94
CA TRP A 197 -26.98 22.69 4.41
C TRP A 197 -25.97 22.40 3.30
N GLY A 198 -26.42 22.35 2.04
CA GLY A 198 -25.58 22.02 0.89
C GLY A 198 -24.40 22.98 0.69
N HIS A 199 -24.56 24.25 1.06
CA HIS A 199 -23.48 25.25 1.00
C HIS A 199 -22.28 24.85 1.88
N ALA A 200 -22.52 24.42 3.13
CA ALA A 200 -21.47 23.98 4.06
C ALA A 200 -20.80 22.67 3.58
N VAL A 201 -21.60 21.73 3.06
CA VAL A 201 -21.08 20.47 2.49
C VAL A 201 -20.21 20.75 1.25
N ARG A 202 -20.64 21.66 0.37
CA ARG A 202 -19.86 22.07 -0.81
C ARG A 202 -18.55 22.75 -0.41
N ALA A 203 -18.58 23.64 0.59
CA ALA A 203 -17.37 24.23 1.15
C ALA A 203 -16.42 23.16 1.72
N GLY A 204 -16.96 22.13 2.38
CA GLY A 204 -16.20 20.97 2.84
C GLY A 204 -15.52 20.18 1.72
N PHE A 205 -16.23 19.91 0.63
CA PHE A 205 -15.63 19.29 -0.56
C PHE A 205 -14.52 20.14 -1.16
N LEU A 206 -14.73 21.46 -1.31
CA LEU A 206 -13.72 22.38 -1.85
C LEU A 206 -12.46 22.45 -0.97
N ALA A 207 -12.61 22.48 0.35
CA ALA A 207 -11.50 22.51 1.29
C ALA A 207 -10.64 21.22 1.24
N ASP A 208 -11.29 20.07 1.07
CA ASP A 208 -10.65 18.76 1.05
C ASP A 208 -10.22 18.29 -0.35
N LEU A 209 -10.52 19.06 -1.40
CA LEU A 209 -10.33 18.64 -2.77
C LEU A 209 -8.84 18.45 -3.11
N ARG A 210 -8.49 17.29 -3.66
CA ARG A 210 -7.14 16.93 -4.09
C ARG A 210 -7.14 16.17 -5.41
N ASP A 211 -6.11 16.40 -6.22
CA ASP A 211 -5.87 15.58 -7.42
C ASP A 211 -5.16 14.26 -7.10
N ALA A 212 -4.85 13.46 -8.13
CA ALA A 212 -4.12 12.20 -8.00
C ALA A 212 -2.71 12.32 -7.38
N HIS A 213 -2.15 13.53 -7.31
CA HIS A 213 -0.85 13.84 -6.72
C HIS A 213 -0.96 14.54 -5.35
N ALA A 214 -2.15 14.49 -4.73
CA ALA A 214 -2.46 15.15 -3.46
C ALA A 214 -2.29 16.67 -3.47
N ARG A 215 -2.36 17.31 -4.65
CA ARG A 215 -2.29 18.78 -4.78
C ARG A 215 -3.67 19.38 -4.64
N ARG A 216 -3.76 20.58 -4.06
CA ARG A 216 -4.99 21.38 -4.02
C ARG A 216 -5.25 22.01 -5.39
N PRO A 217 -6.51 22.33 -5.73
CA PRO A 217 -6.81 23.12 -6.92
C PRO A 217 -6.00 24.42 -6.86
N PRO A 218 -5.38 24.86 -7.98
CA PRO A 218 -4.78 26.17 -8.01
C PRO A 218 -5.85 27.22 -7.69
N GLY A 219 -5.49 28.24 -6.91
CA GLY A 219 -6.40 29.34 -6.63
C GLY A 219 -6.92 29.97 -7.92
N THR A 220 -8.08 30.62 -7.86
CA THR A 220 -8.85 31.20 -8.98
C THR A 220 -8.13 32.28 -9.82
N GLY A 221 -6.80 32.40 -9.72
CA GLY A 221 -5.95 33.28 -10.53
C GLY A 221 -4.87 32.58 -11.35
N ALA A 222 -4.81 31.23 -11.40
CA ALA A 222 -3.90 30.55 -12.32
C ALA A 222 -4.52 30.52 -13.73
N PRO A 223 -3.90 31.15 -14.74
CA PRO A 223 -4.40 31.06 -16.10
C PRO A 223 -4.18 29.63 -16.61
N ARG A 224 -5.26 29.00 -17.11
CA ARG A 224 -5.28 27.74 -17.92
C ARG A 224 -5.51 26.39 -17.20
N GLY A 225 -6.43 26.31 -16.23
CA GLY A 225 -6.93 25.03 -15.70
C GLY A 225 -8.41 24.77 -16.03
N ARG A 226 -8.79 23.53 -16.37
CA ARG A 226 -10.20 23.09 -16.35
C ARG A 226 -10.71 23.09 -14.90
N PRO A 227 -11.99 23.44 -14.65
CA PRO A 227 -12.57 23.39 -13.30
C PRO A 227 -12.51 21.97 -12.72
N PRO A 228 -12.36 21.82 -11.39
CA PRO A 228 -12.17 20.51 -10.79
C PRO A 228 -13.47 19.69 -10.80
N ARG A 229 -13.42 18.51 -11.40
CA ARG A 229 -14.54 17.56 -11.44
C ARG A 229 -14.44 16.59 -10.26
N LEU A 230 -15.40 16.66 -9.34
CA LEU A 230 -15.43 15.82 -8.14
C LEU A 230 -15.67 14.34 -8.50
N LEU A 231 -14.89 13.44 -7.92
CA LEU A 231 -15.14 12.01 -7.86
C LEU A 231 -15.43 11.66 -6.40
N GLU A 232 -16.61 11.12 -6.15
CA GLU A 232 -17.08 10.81 -4.80
C GLU A 232 -17.56 9.36 -4.67
N LYS A 233 -17.16 8.70 -3.58
CA LYS A 233 -17.62 7.36 -3.20
C LYS A 233 -17.69 7.23 -1.70
N THR A 234 -18.90 7.09 -1.18
CA THR A 234 -19.19 6.74 0.21
C THR A 234 -20.39 5.80 0.23
N PRO A 235 -20.34 4.62 0.88
CA PRO A 235 -21.45 3.65 0.84
C PRO A 235 -22.80 4.22 1.30
N GLU A 236 -22.78 5.12 2.27
CA GLU A 236 -23.92 5.88 2.80
C GLU A 236 -24.62 6.71 1.72
N ASN A 237 -23.91 7.10 0.65
CA ASN A 237 -24.49 7.86 -0.45
C ASN A 237 -25.60 7.10 -1.18
N SER A 238 -25.67 5.77 -1.04
CA SER A 238 -26.81 4.96 -1.49
C SER A 238 -28.14 5.43 -0.87
N LEU A 239 -28.10 6.05 0.32
CA LEU A 239 -29.25 6.64 1.02
C LEU A 239 -29.32 8.17 0.90
N ARG A 240 -28.32 8.82 0.30
CA ARG A 240 -28.19 10.30 0.20
C ARG A 240 -28.26 10.80 -1.24
N LEU A 241 -28.65 9.95 -2.20
CA LEU A 241 -28.73 10.36 -3.60
C LEU A 241 -29.67 11.55 -3.84
N PRO A 242 -30.87 11.66 -3.21
CA PRO A 242 -31.70 12.84 -3.37
C PRO A 242 -30.98 14.13 -2.94
N PHE A 243 -30.27 14.09 -1.80
CA PHE A 243 -29.40 15.18 -1.33
C PHE A 243 -28.29 15.52 -2.34
N LEU A 244 -27.53 14.51 -2.78
CA LEU A 244 -26.37 14.72 -3.65
C LEU A 244 -26.76 15.19 -5.05
N LEU A 245 -27.86 14.67 -5.61
CA LEU A 245 -28.37 15.08 -6.93
C LEU A 245 -29.09 16.43 -6.88
N ARG A 246 -29.45 16.91 -5.69
CA ARG A 246 -29.89 18.30 -5.49
C ARG A 246 -28.67 19.24 -5.46
N LEU A 247 -27.61 18.85 -4.75
CA LEU A 247 -26.37 19.62 -4.66
C LEU A 247 -25.60 19.67 -5.99
N PHE A 248 -25.64 18.58 -6.76
CA PHE A 248 -24.92 18.41 -8.03
C PHE A 248 -25.89 17.93 -9.12
N PRO A 249 -26.70 18.83 -9.70
CA PRO A 249 -27.75 18.46 -10.65
C PRO A 249 -27.21 17.91 -11.98
N ASP A 250 -25.96 18.21 -12.32
CA ASP A 250 -25.25 17.77 -13.52
C ASP A 250 -24.34 16.54 -13.29
N ALA A 251 -24.43 15.91 -12.12
CA ALA A 251 -23.63 14.73 -11.79
C ALA A 251 -23.92 13.54 -12.72
N THR A 252 -22.92 12.66 -12.89
CA THR A 252 -23.09 11.32 -13.46
C THR A 252 -23.00 10.28 -12.34
N VAL A 253 -24.00 9.41 -12.24
CA VAL A 253 -24.05 8.36 -11.22
C VAL A 253 -23.51 7.05 -11.78
N VAL A 254 -22.47 6.51 -11.16
CA VAL A 254 -21.93 5.19 -11.48
C VAL A 254 -22.48 4.18 -10.49
N ARG A 255 -23.41 3.33 -10.93
CA ARG A 255 -23.94 2.23 -10.11
C ARG A 255 -23.06 1.00 -10.27
N LEU A 256 -22.34 0.64 -9.21
CA LEU A 256 -21.60 -0.62 -9.14
C LEU A 256 -22.49 -1.70 -8.51
N HIS A 257 -22.75 -2.78 -9.25
CA HIS A 257 -23.51 -3.92 -8.76
C HIS A 257 -22.65 -5.18 -8.67
N ARG A 258 -22.97 -6.03 -7.69
CA ARG A 258 -22.32 -7.31 -7.40
C ARG A 258 -23.39 -8.33 -7.02
N ASP A 259 -23.09 -9.62 -7.19
CA ASP A 259 -23.97 -10.71 -6.72
C ASP A 259 -24.39 -10.49 -5.26
N ALA A 260 -25.70 -10.56 -4.99
CA ALA A 260 -26.26 -10.25 -3.68
C ALA A 260 -25.71 -11.19 -2.58
N ARG A 261 -25.52 -12.47 -2.89
CA ARG A 261 -24.98 -13.46 -1.93
C ARG A 261 -23.55 -13.11 -1.57
N ASP A 262 -22.70 -12.85 -2.56
CA ASP A 262 -21.31 -12.46 -2.33
C ASP A 262 -21.19 -11.11 -1.59
N THR A 263 -22.13 -10.19 -1.83
CA THR A 263 -22.15 -8.88 -1.17
C THR A 263 -22.57 -9.00 0.29
N VAL A 264 -23.71 -9.65 0.56
CA VAL A 264 -24.24 -9.84 1.91
C VAL A 264 -23.30 -10.72 2.75
N ALA A 265 -22.76 -11.81 2.21
CA ALA A 265 -21.74 -12.60 2.89
C ALA A 265 -20.52 -11.74 3.29
N SER A 266 -20.08 -10.84 2.38
CA SER A 266 -19.00 -9.92 2.72
C SER A 266 -19.40 -8.84 3.74
N MET A 267 -20.68 -8.48 3.84
CA MET A 267 -21.21 -7.58 4.87
C MET A 267 -21.27 -8.27 6.23
N VAL A 268 -21.71 -9.53 6.31
CA VAL A 268 -21.66 -10.33 7.54
C VAL A 268 -20.25 -10.35 8.11
N ARG A 269 -19.25 -10.61 7.27
CA ARG A 269 -17.83 -10.54 7.68
C ARG A 269 -17.37 -9.14 8.12
N ALA A 270 -17.96 -8.09 7.57
CA ALA A 270 -17.62 -6.72 7.97
C ALA A 270 -18.24 -6.37 9.33
N TRP A 271 -19.44 -6.88 9.61
CA TRP A 271 -20.13 -6.75 10.89
C TRP A 271 -19.38 -7.39 12.06
N THR A 272 -18.51 -8.37 11.80
CA THR A 272 -17.67 -9.01 12.82
C THR A 272 -16.26 -8.40 12.88
N HIS A 273 -15.99 -7.30 12.17
CA HIS A 273 -14.64 -6.76 12.02
C HIS A 273 -14.57 -5.29 12.48
N PRO A 274 -13.69 -4.95 13.46
CA PRO A 274 -13.69 -3.64 14.12
C PRO A 274 -13.39 -2.48 13.17
N GLY A 275 -12.67 -2.74 12.07
CA GLY A 275 -12.40 -1.73 11.04
C GLY A 275 -13.62 -1.24 10.23
N PHE A 276 -14.81 -1.82 10.44
CA PHE A 276 -16.06 -1.39 9.78
C PHE A 276 -17.09 -0.82 10.75
N VAL A 277 -16.71 -0.60 12.02
CA VAL A 277 -17.53 0.16 12.96
C VAL A 277 -17.73 1.56 12.39
N ASN A 278 -18.99 1.89 12.09
CA ASN A 278 -19.39 3.22 11.67
C ASN A 278 -19.82 4.02 12.90
N ILE A 279 -20.70 3.49 13.76
CA ILE A 279 -21.15 4.19 14.98
C ILE A 279 -20.67 3.39 16.19
N PRO A 280 -19.66 3.88 16.95
CA PRO A 280 -19.07 3.12 18.06
C PRO A 280 -20.05 2.77 19.18
N ASP A 281 -20.98 3.69 19.48
CA ASP A 281 -21.98 3.52 20.53
C ASP A 281 -23.32 4.05 20.03
N LEU A 282 -24.13 3.16 19.45
CA LEU A 282 -25.45 3.49 18.93
C LEU A 282 -26.50 3.34 20.04
N PRO A 283 -27.16 4.43 20.48
CA PRO A 283 -28.10 4.37 21.60
C PRO A 283 -29.26 3.39 21.36
N GLY A 284 -29.53 2.53 22.35
CA GLY A 284 -30.61 1.54 22.28
C GLY A 284 -30.33 0.33 21.40
N TRP A 285 -29.14 0.20 20.81
CA TRP A 285 -28.76 -0.98 20.03
C TRP A 285 -28.10 -2.04 20.92
N PRO A 286 -28.59 -3.30 20.95
CA PRO A 286 -28.10 -4.32 21.87
C PRO A 286 -26.60 -4.66 21.72
N ARG A 287 -26.03 -4.50 20.52
CA ARG A 287 -24.62 -4.81 20.24
C ARG A 287 -23.69 -3.60 20.46
N ARG A 288 -24.23 -2.46 20.92
CA ARG A 288 -23.58 -1.14 21.05
C ARG A 288 -23.04 -0.58 19.73
N ALA A 289 -22.04 -1.22 19.13
CA ALA A 289 -21.44 -0.78 17.88
C ALA A 289 -22.30 -1.13 16.66
N TRP A 290 -22.50 -0.17 15.78
CA TRP A 290 -23.10 -0.35 14.46
C TRP A 290 -22.04 -0.34 13.37
N HIS A 291 -22.13 -1.27 12.41
CA HIS A 291 -21.17 -1.39 11.32
C HIS A 291 -21.80 -0.97 9.99
N LEU A 292 -20.98 -0.37 9.11
CA LEU A 292 -21.39 0.13 7.78
C LEU A 292 -22.50 1.21 7.89
N LEU A 293 -23.26 1.46 6.80
CA LEU A 293 -24.28 2.51 6.76
C LEU A 293 -25.46 2.24 7.72
N LEU A 294 -26.13 3.26 8.25
CA LEU A 294 -27.31 3.14 9.13
C LEU A 294 -28.62 3.32 8.35
N PRO A 295 -29.39 2.26 8.06
CA PRO A 295 -30.62 2.37 7.26
C PRO A 295 -31.82 2.87 8.05
N PRO A 296 -32.85 3.44 7.40
CA PRO A 296 -34.13 3.69 8.05
C PRO A 296 -34.73 2.39 8.61
N GLY A 297 -35.37 2.47 9.78
CA GLY A 297 -36.03 1.32 10.41
C GLY A 297 -35.12 0.31 11.13
N TRP A 298 -33.81 0.58 11.24
CA TRP A 298 -32.82 -0.32 11.84
C TRP A 298 -33.19 -0.80 13.26
N ARG A 299 -33.90 0.01 14.03
CA ARG A 299 -34.34 -0.31 15.40
C ARG A 299 -35.18 -1.59 15.47
N GLY A 300 -35.97 -1.85 14.43
CA GLY A 300 -36.81 -3.05 14.35
C GLY A 300 -36.04 -4.35 14.12
N TRP A 301 -34.72 -4.28 13.93
CA TRP A 301 -33.87 -5.45 13.68
C TRP A 301 -33.14 -5.92 14.96
N ALA A 302 -33.48 -5.32 16.10
CA ALA A 302 -32.96 -5.76 17.39
C ALA A 302 -33.33 -7.24 17.62
N GLY A 303 -32.32 -8.06 17.96
CA GLY A 303 -32.49 -9.50 18.14
C GLY A 303 -32.37 -10.34 16.87
N GLU A 304 -32.35 -9.75 15.66
CA GLU A 304 -32.05 -10.51 14.44
C GLU A 304 -30.58 -10.98 14.40
N ASP A 305 -30.35 -12.07 13.67
CA ASP A 305 -29.00 -12.54 13.34
C ASP A 305 -28.29 -11.59 12.36
N LEU A 306 -26.95 -11.67 12.31
CA LEU A 306 -26.15 -10.76 11.48
C LEU A 306 -26.39 -10.94 9.98
N ALA A 307 -26.78 -12.14 9.52
CA ALA A 307 -27.04 -12.39 8.11
C ALA A 307 -28.30 -11.65 7.65
N ARG A 308 -29.36 -11.66 8.44
CA ARG A 308 -30.59 -10.90 8.18
C ARG A 308 -30.37 -9.40 8.29
N ILE A 309 -29.64 -8.93 9.32
CA ILE A 309 -29.27 -7.51 9.45
C ILE A 309 -28.48 -7.05 8.22
N ALA A 310 -27.47 -7.82 7.79
CA ALA A 310 -26.68 -7.51 6.61
C ALA A 310 -27.51 -7.54 5.32
N ALA A 311 -28.45 -8.49 5.17
CA ALA A 311 -29.35 -8.57 4.02
C ALA A 311 -30.29 -7.35 3.96
N ARG A 312 -30.88 -6.93 5.09
CA ARG A 312 -31.73 -5.73 5.16
C ARG A 312 -30.95 -4.45 4.91
N GLN A 313 -29.73 -4.35 5.45
CA GLN A 313 -28.84 -3.21 5.18
C GLN A 313 -28.42 -3.15 3.70
N TRP A 314 -28.15 -4.29 3.07
CA TRP A 314 -27.92 -4.38 1.63
C TRP A 314 -29.15 -3.94 0.84
N ALA A 315 -30.34 -4.42 1.21
CA ALA A 315 -31.58 -4.08 0.53
C ALA A 315 -31.87 -2.59 0.61
N ALA A 316 -31.77 -1.97 1.80
CA ALA A 316 -31.99 -0.54 1.96
C ALA A 316 -31.06 0.30 1.06
N ALA A 317 -29.79 -0.11 0.89
CA ALA A 317 -28.88 0.55 -0.02
C ALA A 317 -29.29 0.38 -1.49
N VAL A 318 -29.73 -0.81 -1.89
CA VAL A 318 -30.22 -1.06 -3.26
C VAL A 318 -31.49 -0.26 -3.54
N GLU A 319 -32.46 -0.28 -2.63
CA GLU A 319 -33.72 0.45 -2.80
C GLU A 319 -33.46 1.95 -2.90
N GLY A 320 -32.64 2.54 -2.03
CA GLY A 320 -32.28 3.96 -2.12
C GLY A 320 -31.65 4.35 -3.47
N ILE A 321 -30.85 3.46 -4.07
CA ILE A 321 -30.29 3.66 -5.41
C ILE A 321 -31.38 3.58 -6.49
N LEU A 322 -32.28 2.60 -6.41
CA LEU A 322 -33.34 2.41 -7.39
C LEU A 322 -34.38 3.55 -7.31
N ASP A 323 -34.78 3.94 -6.11
CA ASP A 323 -35.70 5.06 -5.87
C ASP A 323 -35.14 6.37 -6.41
N ALA A 324 -33.86 6.65 -6.17
CA ALA A 324 -33.22 7.84 -6.72
C ALA A 324 -33.15 7.82 -8.25
N ARG A 325 -32.93 6.65 -8.87
CA ARG A 325 -32.95 6.49 -10.33
C ARG A 325 -34.32 6.76 -10.91
N ASP A 326 -35.37 6.27 -10.25
CA ASP A 326 -36.76 6.48 -10.67
C ASP A 326 -37.19 7.94 -10.51
N LEU A 327 -36.74 8.61 -9.44
CA LEU A 327 -37.02 10.03 -9.17
C LEU A 327 -36.21 11.00 -10.06
N ARG A 328 -35.03 10.59 -10.54
CA ARG A 328 -34.12 11.44 -11.34
C ARG A 328 -33.69 10.73 -12.63
N PRO A 329 -34.62 10.42 -13.55
CA PRO A 329 -34.31 9.69 -14.78
C PRO A 329 -33.46 10.49 -15.77
N ALA A 330 -33.46 11.82 -15.67
CA ALA A 330 -32.68 12.71 -16.52
C ALA A 330 -31.18 12.76 -16.16
N VAL A 331 -30.81 12.29 -14.97
CA VAL A 331 -29.40 12.22 -14.54
C VAL A 331 -28.72 11.08 -15.32
N PRO A 332 -27.51 11.27 -15.86
CA PRO A 332 -26.77 10.18 -16.50
C PRO A 332 -26.43 9.05 -15.52
N TRP A 333 -26.77 7.82 -15.88
CA TRP A 333 -26.45 6.60 -15.11
C TRP A 333 -25.53 5.67 -15.89
N VAL A 334 -24.44 5.25 -15.26
CA VAL A 334 -23.52 4.26 -15.82
C VAL A 334 -23.50 3.01 -14.94
N ASP A 335 -23.85 1.87 -15.53
CA ASP A 335 -23.90 0.59 -14.86
C ASP A 335 -22.59 -0.19 -14.99
N VAL A 336 -22.02 -0.60 -13.84
CA VAL A 336 -20.80 -1.39 -13.75
C VAL A 336 -21.08 -2.71 -13.03
N ASP A 337 -20.75 -3.80 -13.71
CA ASP A 337 -20.80 -5.15 -13.15
C ASP A 337 -19.44 -5.46 -12.50
N TYR A 338 -19.46 -5.70 -11.19
CA TYR A 338 -18.25 -6.01 -10.43
C TYR A 338 -17.54 -7.27 -10.94
N ALA A 339 -18.26 -8.29 -11.39
CA ALA A 339 -17.65 -9.50 -11.91
C ALA A 339 -16.89 -9.22 -13.22
N LYS A 340 -17.45 -8.39 -14.10
CA LYS A 340 -16.77 -7.93 -15.32
C LYS A 340 -15.58 -7.02 -15.01
N LEU A 341 -15.75 -6.14 -14.04
CA LEU A 341 -14.67 -5.27 -13.56
C LEU A 341 -13.49 -6.11 -13.05
N CYS A 342 -13.74 -7.16 -12.27
CA CYS A 342 -12.69 -8.08 -11.81
C CYS A 342 -12.08 -8.93 -12.93
N ALA A 343 -12.90 -9.46 -13.85
CA ALA A 343 -12.44 -10.35 -14.91
C ALA A 343 -11.64 -9.62 -16.01
N ALA A 344 -12.02 -8.37 -16.31
CA ALA A 344 -11.35 -7.54 -17.31
C ALA A 344 -11.26 -6.07 -16.85
N PRO A 345 -10.38 -5.75 -15.87
CA PRO A 345 -10.26 -4.42 -15.28
C PRO A 345 -10.00 -3.33 -16.33
N ALA A 346 -8.97 -3.53 -17.14
CA ALA A 346 -8.55 -2.54 -18.14
C ALA A 346 -9.65 -2.27 -19.19
N ARG A 347 -10.38 -3.32 -19.63
CA ARG A 347 -11.49 -3.18 -20.57
C ARG A 347 -12.65 -2.40 -19.95
N THR A 348 -13.05 -2.77 -18.73
CA THR A 348 -14.18 -2.15 -18.03
C THR A 348 -13.88 -0.70 -17.70
N LEU A 349 -12.66 -0.39 -17.25
CA LEU A 349 -12.22 0.98 -16.96
C LEU A 349 -12.15 1.84 -18.22
N ARG A 350 -11.68 1.33 -19.36
CA ARG A 350 -11.68 2.08 -20.64
C ARG A 350 -13.08 2.45 -21.12
N ARG A 351 -14.02 1.50 -21.01
CA ARG A 351 -15.44 1.76 -21.29
C ARG A 351 -15.95 2.88 -20.38
N LEU A 352 -15.67 2.79 -19.08
CA LEU A 352 -16.12 3.76 -18.10
C LEU A 352 -15.48 5.14 -18.32
N GLU A 353 -14.20 5.22 -18.69
CA GLU A 353 -13.55 6.47 -19.07
C GLU A 353 -14.24 7.13 -20.26
N ALA A 354 -14.60 6.34 -21.30
CA ALA A 354 -15.32 6.86 -22.45
C ALA A 354 -16.74 7.34 -22.10
N GLU A 355 -17.51 6.55 -21.32
CA GLU A 355 -18.86 6.91 -20.89
C GLU A 355 -18.88 8.12 -19.94
N LEU A 356 -17.77 8.36 -19.22
CA LEU A 356 -17.62 9.50 -18.32
C LEU A 356 -16.93 10.71 -18.99
N ASP A 357 -16.52 10.65 -20.26
CA ASP A 357 -15.69 11.68 -20.91
C ASP A 357 -14.40 12.00 -20.12
N LEU A 358 -13.65 10.95 -19.78
CA LEU A 358 -12.37 11.03 -19.07
C LEU A 358 -11.21 10.69 -20.02
N PRO A 359 -10.04 11.35 -19.87
CA PRO A 359 -8.85 10.98 -20.61
C PRO A 359 -8.43 9.55 -20.24
N ALA A 360 -7.96 8.79 -21.23
CA ALA A 360 -7.44 7.45 -21.00
C ALA A 360 -6.20 7.50 -20.10
N ALA A 361 -6.24 6.78 -18.98
CA ALA A 361 -5.11 6.67 -18.06
C ALA A 361 -4.37 5.33 -18.23
N PRO A 362 -3.04 5.26 -17.97
CA PRO A 362 -2.31 3.99 -17.92
C PRO A 362 -2.95 3.03 -16.90
N ARG A 363 -3.25 1.79 -17.32
CA ARG A 363 -3.91 0.78 -16.49
C ARG A 363 -2.98 -0.39 -16.22
N GLY A 364 -2.89 -0.80 -14.95
CA GLY A 364 -2.35 -2.12 -14.59
C GLY A 364 -3.27 -3.23 -15.10
N ARG A 365 -2.72 -4.46 -15.17
CA ARG A 365 -3.48 -5.65 -15.60
C ARG A 365 -4.61 -6.00 -14.61
N ASP A 366 -4.38 -5.72 -13.32
CA ASP A 366 -5.28 -6.04 -12.21
C ASP A 366 -5.84 -4.78 -11.52
N LEU A 367 -6.98 -4.92 -10.86
CA LEU A 367 -7.47 -3.89 -9.93
C LEU A 367 -6.60 -3.88 -8.68
N PRO A 368 -6.22 -2.70 -8.16
CA PRO A 368 -5.60 -2.65 -6.83
C PRO A 368 -6.58 -3.20 -5.79
N LEU A 369 -6.09 -4.01 -4.84
CA LEU A 369 -6.88 -4.39 -3.68
C LEU A 369 -7.07 -3.15 -2.80
N SER A 370 -8.33 -2.83 -2.48
CA SER A 370 -8.63 -1.64 -1.67
C SER A 370 -8.25 -1.83 -0.21
N ALA A 371 -8.00 -0.73 0.50
CA ALA A 371 -7.76 -0.70 1.96
C ALA A 371 -8.93 -1.28 2.79
N THR A 372 -10.10 -1.45 2.17
CA THR A 372 -11.30 -2.02 2.77
C THR A 372 -11.45 -3.52 2.46
N THR A 373 -10.51 -4.18 1.80
CA THR A 373 -10.62 -5.59 1.42
C THR A 373 -10.27 -6.52 2.60
N ILE A 374 -11.25 -7.30 3.10
CA ILE A 374 -11.02 -8.30 4.17
C ILE A 374 -10.49 -9.64 3.60
N GLY A 375 -10.51 -9.81 2.28
CA GLY A 375 -9.96 -10.96 1.56
C GLY A 375 -10.31 -10.83 0.07
N PRO A 376 -9.49 -11.39 -0.83
CA PRO A 376 -9.58 -11.12 -2.26
C PRO A 376 -10.96 -11.47 -2.84
N PRO A 377 -11.41 -10.74 -3.87
CA PRO A 377 -12.66 -11.03 -4.53
C PRO A 377 -12.58 -12.39 -5.23
N ARG A 378 -13.46 -13.30 -4.84
CA ARG A 378 -13.67 -14.60 -5.49
C ARG A 378 -15.18 -14.76 -5.70
N PRO A 379 -15.65 -14.97 -6.94
CA PRO A 379 -17.05 -15.31 -7.19
C PRO A 379 -17.45 -16.56 -6.40
N GLY A 380 -18.61 -16.52 -5.75
CA GLY A 380 -19.11 -17.66 -5.00
C GLY A 380 -18.44 -17.88 -3.63
N LYS A 381 -17.65 -16.92 -3.16
CA LYS A 381 -17.04 -16.95 -1.81
C LYS A 381 -18.08 -17.04 -0.69
N TRP A 382 -19.30 -16.60 -0.96
CA TRP A 382 -20.42 -16.72 -0.03
C TRP A 382 -20.64 -18.15 0.48
N ARG A 383 -20.32 -19.18 -0.31
CA ARG A 383 -20.50 -20.60 0.06
C ARG A 383 -19.70 -21.02 1.28
N ASP A 384 -18.54 -20.40 1.47
CA ASP A 384 -17.57 -20.75 2.50
C ASP A 384 -17.45 -19.64 3.56
N THR A 385 -18.43 -18.73 3.64
CA THR A 385 -18.39 -17.59 4.56
C THR A 385 -19.01 -17.95 5.91
N PRO A 386 -18.24 -17.96 7.01
CA PRO A 386 -18.77 -18.28 8.33
C PRO A 386 -19.89 -17.31 8.74
N GLY A 387 -20.98 -17.85 9.28
CA GLY A 387 -22.12 -17.09 9.78
C GLY A 387 -23.03 -16.50 8.70
N PHE A 388 -22.80 -16.77 7.41
CA PHE A 388 -23.71 -16.39 6.34
C PHE A 388 -24.54 -17.58 5.87
N ASP A 389 -25.87 -17.45 5.97
CA ASP A 389 -26.84 -18.35 5.36
C ASP A 389 -27.49 -17.63 4.16
N PRO A 390 -27.45 -18.20 2.93
CA PRO A 390 -28.13 -17.61 1.78
C PRO A 390 -29.65 -17.42 1.98
N ALA A 391 -30.30 -18.17 2.87
CA ALA A 391 -31.72 -17.98 3.20
C ALA A 391 -32.02 -16.60 3.83
N ALA A 392 -31.01 -15.90 4.36
CA ALA A 392 -31.17 -14.52 4.82
C ALA A 392 -31.66 -13.57 3.70
N LEU A 393 -31.40 -13.90 2.43
CA LEU A 393 -31.89 -13.13 1.29
C LEU A 393 -33.40 -13.27 1.06
N ASP A 394 -34.06 -14.28 1.63
CA ASP A 394 -35.52 -14.42 1.52
C ASP A 394 -36.26 -13.27 2.20
N ALA A 395 -35.69 -12.71 3.27
CA ALA A 395 -36.20 -11.54 3.96
C ALA A 395 -36.25 -10.28 3.07
N VAL A 396 -35.48 -10.27 1.98
CA VAL A 396 -35.35 -9.13 1.04
C VAL A 396 -35.68 -9.55 -0.40
N ARG A 397 -36.48 -10.61 -0.55
CA ARG A 397 -36.97 -11.10 -1.85
C ARG A 397 -37.67 -10.01 -2.70
N PRO A 398 -38.46 -9.07 -2.15
CA PRO A 398 -39.03 -7.98 -2.94
C PRO A 398 -37.96 -7.14 -3.65
N THR A 399 -36.88 -6.78 -2.96
CA THR A 399 -35.74 -6.03 -3.52
C THR A 399 -35.03 -6.82 -4.61
N LEU A 400 -34.81 -8.12 -4.40
CA LEU A 400 -34.22 -8.99 -5.43
C LEU A 400 -35.09 -9.07 -6.70
N ARG A 401 -36.42 -9.13 -6.53
CA ARG A 401 -37.37 -9.09 -7.67
C ARG A 401 -37.30 -7.75 -8.39
N ARG A 402 -37.31 -6.61 -7.67
CA ARG A 402 -37.17 -5.28 -8.28
C ARG A 402 -35.87 -5.14 -9.05
N LEU A 403 -34.75 -5.60 -8.48
CA LEU A 403 -33.44 -5.58 -9.14
C LEU A 403 -33.40 -6.45 -10.41
N THR A 404 -34.10 -7.59 -10.40
CA THR A 404 -34.18 -8.50 -11.55
C THR A 404 -35.11 -7.97 -12.63
N ASN A 405 -36.27 -7.42 -12.25
CA ASN A 405 -37.27 -6.86 -13.17
C ASN A 405 -36.80 -5.53 -13.80
N GLY A 406 -35.96 -4.76 -13.10
CA GLY A 406 -35.31 -3.56 -13.64
C GLY A 406 -34.17 -3.83 -14.61
N ARG A 407 -33.82 -5.10 -14.90
CA ARG A 407 -32.96 -5.48 -16.04
C ARG A 407 -33.79 -5.50 -17.33
N THR A 408 -34.33 -4.36 -17.73
CA THR A 408 -34.83 -4.18 -19.09
C THR A 408 -33.65 -4.37 -20.05
N THR A 409 -33.87 -5.19 -21.08
CA THR A 409 -32.92 -5.57 -22.13
C THR A 409 -32.18 -4.36 -22.72
N MET A 410 -30.84 -4.36 -22.61
CA MET A 410 -30.00 -3.54 -23.49
C MET A 410 -30.24 -4.01 -24.94
N PRO A 411 -30.29 -3.10 -25.94
CA PRO A 411 -30.46 -3.50 -27.33
C PRO A 411 -29.33 -4.44 -27.74
N GLN A 412 -29.70 -5.64 -28.16
CA GLN A 412 -28.78 -6.57 -28.80
C GLN A 412 -28.33 -5.93 -30.12
N SER A 413 -27.05 -5.59 -30.23
CA SER A 413 -26.46 -5.37 -31.55
C SER A 413 -26.52 -6.70 -32.30
N THR A 414 -27.13 -6.66 -33.48
CA THR A 414 -27.42 -7.78 -34.37
C THR A 414 -26.18 -8.67 -34.60
N PRO A 415 -26.29 -10.01 -34.52
CA PRO A 415 -25.16 -10.88 -34.81
C PRO A 415 -25.05 -11.07 -36.32
N ALA A 416 -24.04 -10.45 -36.93
CA ALA A 416 -23.51 -10.95 -38.20
C ALA A 416 -22.76 -12.25 -37.90
N SER A 417 -23.29 -13.35 -38.44
CA SER A 417 -22.75 -14.71 -38.41
C SER A 417 -21.24 -14.74 -38.69
N ARG A 418 -20.46 -15.15 -37.69
CA ARG A 418 -19.18 -15.79 -37.91
C ARG A 418 -18.95 -16.78 -36.77
N ALA A 419 -18.85 -18.05 -37.12
CA ALA A 419 -18.69 -19.16 -36.16
C ALA A 419 -17.56 -18.84 -35.16
N ALA A 420 -17.91 -18.86 -33.88
CA ALA A 420 -16.97 -18.64 -32.79
C ALA A 420 -16.00 -19.84 -32.71
N PRO A 421 -14.68 -19.63 -32.59
CA PRO A 421 -13.76 -20.68 -32.19
C PRO A 421 -14.12 -21.16 -30.77
N PRO A 422 -13.75 -22.41 -30.40
CA PRO A 422 -14.09 -22.95 -29.09
C PRO A 422 -13.58 -22.04 -27.96
N ALA A 423 -14.37 -21.95 -26.90
CA ALA A 423 -14.08 -21.11 -25.74
C ALA A 423 -12.67 -21.42 -25.19
N PRO A 424 -11.84 -20.40 -24.89
CA PRO A 424 -10.56 -20.63 -24.24
C PRO A 424 -10.80 -21.24 -22.86
N GLU A 425 -10.01 -22.28 -22.53
CA GLU A 425 -9.95 -22.86 -21.19
C GLU A 425 -9.84 -21.76 -20.12
N ALA A 426 -10.54 -21.94 -19.00
CA ALA A 426 -10.47 -21.02 -17.88
C ALA A 426 -9.00 -20.76 -17.48
N PRO A 427 -8.57 -19.51 -17.25
CA PRO A 427 -7.18 -19.21 -16.97
C PRO A 427 -6.75 -19.93 -15.69
N ARG A 428 -5.75 -20.82 -15.82
CA ARG A 428 -5.11 -21.50 -14.68
C ARG A 428 -4.59 -20.42 -13.72
N ARG A 429 -5.03 -20.46 -12.46
CA ARG A 429 -4.59 -19.50 -11.43
C ARG A 429 -3.10 -19.70 -11.20
N ARG A 430 -2.32 -18.65 -11.46
CA ARG A 430 -0.87 -18.67 -11.20
C ARG A 430 -0.62 -18.75 -9.68
N PRO A 431 0.32 -19.61 -9.22
CA PRO A 431 0.77 -19.66 -7.84
C PRO A 431 1.15 -18.29 -7.27
N THR A 432 1.05 -18.18 -5.95
CA THR A 432 1.52 -17.03 -5.16
C THR A 432 2.64 -17.47 -4.21
N PHE A 433 3.50 -16.55 -3.85
CA PHE A 433 4.64 -16.74 -2.98
C PHE A 433 4.32 -16.35 -1.53
N ALA A 434 4.69 -17.20 -0.58
CA ALA A 434 4.69 -16.91 0.85
C ALA A 434 5.84 -17.67 1.51
N CYS A 435 6.58 -16.99 2.39
CA CYS A 435 7.50 -17.62 3.34
C CYS A 435 6.91 -17.41 4.73
N TRP A 436 6.41 -18.47 5.38
CA TRP A 436 5.70 -18.29 6.63
C TRP A 436 6.65 -18.16 7.81
N LEU A 437 6.31 -17.27 8.74
CA LEU A 437 7.12 -17.04 9.94
C LEU A 437 7.30 -18.32 10.78
N HIS A 438 6.28 -19.16 10.88
CA HIS A 438 6.35 -20.39 11.69
C HIS A 438 7.14 -21.53 11.03
N GLU A 439 7.48 -21.40 9.74
CA GLU A 439 8.30 -22.36 9.01
C GLU A 439 9.80 -22.06 9.14
N THR A 440 10.16 -20.96 9.82
CA THR A 440 11.56 -20.64 10.13
C THR A 440 11.95 -21.30 11.45
N GLU A 441 12.31 -22.58 11.40
CA GLU A 441 12.97 -23.22 12.55
C GLU A 441 14.35 -22.58 12.79
N PRO A 442 14.84 -22.51 14.05
CA PRO A 442 16.22 -22.14 14.32
C PRO A 442 17.12 -23.20 13.66
N THR A 443 17.92 -22.83 12.67
CA THR A 443 19.00 -23.71 12.18
C THR A 443 19.96 -23.98 13.33
N GLU A 444 20.01 -25.22 13.82
CA GLU A 444 21.20 -25.68 14.52
C GLU A 444 22.37 -25.67 13.53
N PRO A 445 23.59 -25.30 13.98
CA PRO A 445 24.77 -25.49 13.15
C PRO A 445 24.88 -26.98 12.80
N ASP A 446 25.18 -27.26 11.53
CA ASP A 446 25.34 -28.60 10.98
C ASP A 446 26.46 -29.33 11.74
N ALA A 447 26.09 -30.10 12.76
CA ALA A 447 26.99 -30.98 13.50
C ALA A 447 27.19 -32.27 12.70
N THR A 448 27.84 -32.14 11.54
CA THR A 448 28.48 -33.26 10.86
C THR A 448 29.98 -32.97 10.80
N GLU A 449 30.68 -33.33 11.88
CA GLU A 449 32.12 -33.58 11.76
C GLU A 449 32.34 -34.70 10.73
N PRO A 450 33.24 -34.52 9.75
CA PRO A 450 33.58 -35.60 8.83
C PRO A 450 34.32 -36.71 9.58
N ASP A 451 33.87 -37.96 9.37
CA ASP A 451 34.55 -39.18 9.81
C ASP A 451 35.98 -39.21 9.22
N PRO A 452 37.05 -39.25 10.04
CA PRO A 452 38.44 -39.13 9.58
C PRO A 452 38.98 -40.39 8.86
N THR A 453 38.13 -41.25 8.29
CA THR A 453 38.54 -42.56 7.76
C THR A 453 38.29 -42.82 6.26
N GLU A 454 37.87 -41.84 5.46
CA GLU A 454 37.84 -41.98 4.00
C GLU A 454 38.97 -41.21 3.28
N PRO A 455 39.64 -41.80 2.27
CA PRO A 455 40.73 -41.14 1.55
C PRO A 455 40.20 -40.12 0.52
N ASP A 456 40.76 -38.91 0.56
CA ASP A 456 40.47 -37.76 -0.32
C ASP A 456 40.47 -38.10 -1.82
N PRO A 457 39.43 -37.71 -2.59
CA PRO A 457 39.57 -37.43 -3.99
C PRO A 457 40.02 -35.97 -4.16
N ILE A 458 41.24 -35.80 -4.67
CA ILE A 458 41.84 -34.52 -5.08
C ILE A 458 40.87 -33.73 -5.96
N GLY A 459 40.35 -32.61 -5.44
CA GLY A 459 39.53 -31.60 -6.14
C GLY A 459 39.78 -30.22 -5.50
N PRO A 460 39.60 -29.10 -6.24
CA PRO A 460 39.99 -27.78 -5.75
C PRO A 460 39.11 -27.35 -4.57
N ASP A 461 39.73 -26.66 -3.61
CA ASP A 461 39.18 -26.22 -2.33
C ASP A 461 37.78 -25.58 -2.43
N PRO A 462 36.91 -25.80 -1.43
CA PRO A 462 35.65 -25.05 -1.30
C PRO A 462 35.93 -23.54 -1.24
N ILE A 463 35.01 -22.77 -1.83
CA ILE A 463 35.16 -21.33 -2.02
C ILE A 463 34.99 -20.59 -0.68
N GLY A 464 36.08 -20.02 -0.18
CA GLY A 464 36.07 -18.98 0.89
C GLY A 464 36.00 -19.52 2.33
N PRO A 465 36.35 -18.69 3.33
CA PRO A 465 36.42 -19.13 4.72
C PRO A 465 35.07 -19.64 5.19
N ASP A 466 35.07 -20.72 5.96
CA ASP A 466 33.88 -21.22 6.65
C ASP A 466 33.16 -20.03 7.30
N PRO A 467 31.84 -19.87 7.10
CA PRO A 467 31.10 -18.95 7.92
C PRO A 467 31.28 -19.43 9.35
N ILE A 468 31.99 -18.65 10.16
CA ILE A 468 32.00 -18.82 11.61
C ILE A 468 30.54 -18.70 12.03
N GLY A 469 29.87 -19.85 12.15
CA GLY A 469 28.58 -19.94 12.81
C GLY A 469 28.79 -19.35 14.19
N PRO A 470 27.92 -18.43 14.67
CA PRO A 470 28.00 -18.05 16.06
C PRO A 470 27.83 -19.33 16.86
N ASP A 471 28.80 -19.64 17.72
CA ASP A 471 28.68 -20.69 18.72
C ASP A 471 27.27 -20.62 19.31
N ALA A 472 26.48 -21.68 19.12
CA ALA A 472 25.09 -21.75 19.54
C ALA A 472 24.94 -21.52 21.06
N GLU A 473 26.04 -21.61 21.81
CA GLU A 473 26.10 -21.33 23.24
C GLU A 473 26.10 -19.84 23.62
N GLU A 474 26.48 -18.90 22.73
CA GLU A 474 26.54 -17.46 23.09
C GLU A 474 25.27 -16.67 22.69
N VAL A 475 24.39 -17.26 21.88
CA VAL A 475 23.03 -16.71 21.60
C VAL A 475 22.08 -16.96 22.79
N ALA A 476 22.44 -17.88 23.68
CA ALA A 476 21.81 -18.06 24.99
C ALA A 476 22.27 -16.98 25.99
N GLY A 477 22.16 -15.71 25.61
CA GLY A 477 22.04 -14.66 26.59
C GLY A 477 20.92 -15.05 27.55
N ARG A 478 21.23 -15.11 28.86
CA ARG A 478 20.33 -15.40 29.98
C ARG A 478 18.87 -15.13 29.60
N GLY A 479 18.04 -16.17 29.63
CA GLY A 479 16.75 -16.28 28.94
C GLY A 479 15.63 -15.24 29.20
N ASP A 480 15.94 -14.05 29.70
CA ASP A 480 14.96 -13.06 30.14
C ASP A 480 14.87 -11.77 29.29
N GLU A 481 15.75 -11.49 28.31
CA GLU A 481 15.64 -10.26 27.49
C GLU A 481 15.83 -10.49 25.97
N ALA A 482 15.03 -11.37 25.37
CA ALA A 482 14.90 -11.38 23.91
C ALA A 482 14.27 -10.05 23.43
N VAL A 483 14.94 -9.31 22.56
CA VAL A 483 14.50 -8.01 22.03
C VAL A 483 14.05 -8.16 20.58
N LEU A 484 12.92 -7.56 20.20
CA LEU A 484 12.49 -7.51 18.81
C LEU A 484 13.46 -6.64 18.00
N ASP A 485 13.95 -7.14 16.87
CA ASP A 485 14.93 -6.42 16.04
C ASP A 485 14.42 -5.01 15.68
N PRO A 486 15.26 -3.95 15.80
CA PRO A 486 14.85 -2.57 15.55
C PRO A 486 14.32 -2.29 14.13
N THR A 487 14.68 -3.12 13.15
CA THR A 487 14.22 -3.02 11.76
C THR A 487 12.94 -3.80 11.49
N ALA A 488 12.49 -4.60 12.45
CA ALA A 488 11.26 -5.37 12.32
C ALA A 488 10.06 -4.44 12.18
N VAL A 489 9.29 -4.60 11.11
CA VAL A 489 8.06 -3.83 10.90
C VAL A 489 6.92 -4.76 10.59
N LEU A 490 5.95 -4.82 11.50
CA LEU A 490 4.70 -5.51 11.25
C LEU A 490 3.81 -4.65 10.35
N GLN A 491 3.58 -5.12 9.14
CA GLN A 491 2.60 -4.54 8.23
C GLN A 491 1.20 -5.01 8.63
N THR A 492 0.41 -4.05 9.13
CA THR A 492 -0.99 -4.25 9.47
C THR A 492 -1.87 -3.87 8.26
N GLY A 493 -2.28 -4.87 7.47
CA GLY A 493 -3.09 -4.68 6.27
C GLY A 493 -2.31 -4.76 4.96
N VAL A 494 -2.86 -4.23 3.85
CA VAL A 494 -2.30 -4.38 2.49
C VAL A 494 -1.38 -3.24 2.03
N THR A 495 -1.34 -2.14 2.79
CA THR A 495 -0.50 -0.97 2.51
C THR A 495 0.91 -1.22 3.03
N ILE A 496 1.90 -1.12 2.16
CA ILE A 496 3.31 -1.15 2.57
C ILE A 496 3.57 0.11 3.43
N PRO A 497 4.24 -0.02 4.58
CA PRO A 497 4.71 1.14 5.35
C PRO A 497 5.44 2.13 4.42
N LEU A 498 5.10 3.43 4.50
CA LEU A 498 5.54 4.43 3.51
C LEU A 498 7.07 4.44 3.31
N GLY A 499 7.83 4.26 4.39
CA GLY A 499 9.30 4.17 4.35
C GLY A 499 9.86 2.97 3.58
N MET A 500 9.06 1.92 3.36
CA MET A 500 9.45 0.70 2.65
C MET A 500 8.98 0.64 1.20
N ALA A 501 8.10 1.57 0.76
CA ALA A 501 7.43 1.50 -0.53
C ALA A 501 8.39 1.40 -1.73
N ARG A 502 9.58 2.03 -1.65
CA ARG A 502 10.61 1.97 -2.69
C ARG A 502 11.32 0.60 -2.75
N ARG A 503 11.57 -0.02 -1.60
CA ARG A 503 12.25 -1.32 -1.47
C ARG A 503 11.29 -2.49 -1.74
N ALA A 504 9.99 -2.35 -1.44
CA ALA A 504 8.98 -3.39 -1.64
C ALA A 504 8.28 -3.40 -3.01
N ARG A 505 8.98 -3.06 -4.10
CA ARG A 505 8.45 -3.11 -5.48
C ARG A 505 8.36 -4.56 -5.98
N PHE A 506 7.56 -4.82 -7.03
CA PHE A 506 7.43 -6.14 -7.70
C PHE A 506 6.80 -7.25 -6.84
N ARG A 507 5.85 -6.88 -5.99
CA ARG A 507 5.14 -7.78 -5.06
C ARG A 507 3.84 -8.39 -5.60
N ASP A 508 3.60 -8.38 -6.92
CA ASP A 508 2.34 -8.89 -7.50
C ASP A 508 2.15 -10.40 -7.34
N ARG A 509 3.22 -11.13 -7.01
CA ARG A 509 3.18 -12.57 -6.72
C ARG A 509 3.08 -12.91 -5.24
N PHE A 510 3.14 -11.91 -4.36
CA PHE A 510 3.03 -12.14 -2.93
C PHE A 510 1.63 -12.65 -2.60
N LEU A 511 1.55 -13.65 -1.71
CA LEU A 511 0.30 -14.14 -1.18
C LEU A 511 -0.39 -12.98 -0.45
N SER A 512 -1.49 -12.52 -1.04
CA SER A 512 -2.25 -11.39 -0.49
C SER A 512 -3.12 -11.85 0.68
N GLY A 513 -3.46 -10.92 1.57
CA GLY A 513 -4.47 -11.14 2.59
C GLY A 513 -3.96 -11.82 3.86
N HIS A 514 -2.65 -11.76 4.13
CA HIS A 514 -2.04 -12.12 5.40
C HIS A 514 -1.19 -10.95 5.91
N PRO A 515 -1.05 -10.76 7.24
CA PRO A 515 -0.09 -9.82 7.79
C PRO A 515 1.34 -10.23 7.42
N LEU A 516 2.21 -9.23 7.27
CA LEU A 516 3.61 -9.43 6.95
C LEU A 516 4.48 -8.85 8.06
N LEU A 517 5.42 -9.63 8.56
CA LEU A 517 6.54 -9.13 9.32
C LEU A 517 7.70 -8.88 8.35
N TRP A 518 8.11 -7.63 8.22
CA TRP A 518 9.27 -7.23 7.43
C TRP A 518 10.49 -7.13 8.33
N THR A 519 11.63 -7.65 7.88
CA THR A 519 12.91 -7.46 8.56
C THR A 519 13.99 -7.11 7.54
N ASP A 520 15.03 -6.39 7.99
CA ASP A 520 16.24 -6.22 7.19
C ASP A 520 17.26 -7.30 7.58
N ASP A 521 17.70 -8.08 6.59
CA ASP A 521 18.79 -9.04 6.79
C ASP A 521 20.10 -8.28 7.06
N ALA A 522 20.71 -8.47 8.23
CA ALA A 522 21.91 -7.75 8.64
C ALA A 522 23.14 -8.11 7.79
N GLU A 523 23.18 -9.29 7.19
CA GLU A 523 24.32 -9.75 6.40
C GLU A 523 24.28 -9.21 4.96
N THR A 524 23.10 -9.21 4.34
CA THR A 524 22.95 -8.84 2.91
C THR A 524 22.33 -7.45 2.70
N GLY A 525 21.74 -6.87 3.76
CA GLY A 525 20.96 -5.64 3.68
C GLY A 525 19.60 -5.80 2.98
N ALA A 526 19.19 -7.02 2.66
CA ALA A 526 17.96 -7.29 1.94
C ALA A 526 16.72 -7.09 2.83
N LEU A 527 15.69 -6.44 2.29
CA LEU A 527 14.37 -6.40 2.93
C LEU A 527 13.65 -7.72 2.67
N VAL A 528 13.32 -8.46 3.72
CA VAL A 528 12.68 -9.78 3.60
C VAL A 528 11.30 -9.83 4.27
N PRO A 529 10.29 -10.42 3.60
CA PRO A 529 8.93 -10.57 4.13
C PRO A 529 8.67 -11.94 4.76
N TYR A 530 8.04 -11.98 5.93
CA TYR A 530 7.50 -13.19 6.54
C TYR A 530 5.98 -13.11 6.68
N TRP A 531 5.28 -14.14 6.22
CA TRP A 531 3.84 -14.26 6.35
C TRP A 531 3.47 -14.73 7.74
N VAL A 532 2.63 -13.95 8.40
CA VAL A 532 2.17 -14.23 9.75
C VAL A 532 0.79 -14.86 9.67
N ARG A 533 0.56 -15.92 10.45
CA ARG A 533 -0.78 -16.48 10.61
C ARG A 533 -1.66 -15.49 11.37
N PHE A 534 -2.97 -15.53 11.13
CA PHE A 534 -3.87 -14.61 11.81
C PHE A 534 -3.94 -14.83 13.32
N GLU A 535 -3.68 -16.06 13.78
CA GLU A 535 -3.60 -16.41 15.20
C GLU A 535 -2.40 -15.72 15.90
N ASP A 536 -1.24 -15.68 15.25
CA ASP A 536 -0.02 -15.07 15.80
C ASP A 536 0.02 -13.55 15.69
N PHE A 537 -0.81 -12.98 14.79
CA PHE A 537 -0.82 -11.57 14.48
C PHE A 537 -0.98 -10.67 15.71
N TRP A 538 -1.87 -11.04 16.64
CA TRP A 538 -2.15 -10.23 17.81
C TRP A 538 -0.98 -10.20 18.79
N ALA A 539 -0.29 -11.33 18.96
CA ALA A 539 0.92 -11.39 19.77
C ALA A 539 2.04 -10.52 19.18
N LEU A 540 2.23 -10.56 17.86
CA LEU A 540 3.23 -9.72 17.19
C LEU A 540 2.87 -8.23 17.18
N ARG A 541 1.59 -7.88 17.14
CA ARG A 541 1.13 -6.48 17.06
C ARG A 541 1.44 -5.69 18.33
N GLU A 542 1.50 -6.35 19.48
CA GLU A 542 1.84 -5.72 20.76
C GLU A 542 3.35 -5.47 20.92
N LEU A 543 4.18 -6.01 20.02
CA LEU A 543 5.62 -5.81 20.07
C LEU A 543 6.01 -4.43 19.51
N ALA A 544 7.01 -3.83 20.13
CA ALA A 544 7.64 -2.61 19.66
C ALA A 544 9.08 -2.91 19.23
N PRO A 545 9.54 -2.47 18.04
CA PRO A 545 10.91 -2.67 17.60
C PRO A 545 11.91 -2.09 18.59
N GLY A 546 12.99 -2.82 18.87
CA GLY A 546 14.01 -2.46 19.86
C GLY A 546 13.56 -2.58 21.32
N ARG A 547 12.42 -3.22 21.60
CA ARG A 547 11.95 -3.51 22.97
C ARG A 547 12.00 -5.01 23.29
N PRO A 548 12.21 -5.38 24.57
CA PRO A 548 12.09 -6.76 25.02
C PRO A 548 10.72 -7.35 24.70
N LEU A 549 10.67 -8.65 24.41
CA LEU A 549 9.44 -9.41 24.30
C LEU A 549 8.71 -9.42 25.66
N PRO A 550 7.37 -9.33 25.69
CA PRO A 550 6.63 -9.31 26.94
C PRO A 550 6.76 -10.64 27.72
N PRO A 551 6.63 -10.61 29.06
CA PRO A 551 6.56 -11.83 29.86
C PRO A 551 5.45 -12.76 29.37
N GLY A 552 5.74 -14.06 29.24
CA GLY A 552 4.77 -15.05 28.75
C GLY A 552 4.56 -15.06 27.23
N PHE A 553 5.41 -14.40 26.44
CA PHE A 553 5.34 -14.46 24.98
C PHE A 553 5.44 -15.91 24.45
N PRO A 554 4.57 -16.33 23.50
CA PRO A 554 4.47 -17.73 23.10
C PRO A 554 5.81 -18.35 22.66
N PRO A 555 6.23 -19.50 23.23
CA PRO A 555 7.53 -20.11 22.92
C PRO A 555 7.74 -20.44 21.44
N GLY A 556 6.70 -20.97 20.77
CA GLY A 556 6.77 -21.27 19.34
C GLY A 556 6.96 -20.02 18.48
N LEU A 557 6.29 -18.91 18.83
CA LEU A 557 6.45 -17.65 18.12
C LEU A 557 7.79 -16.98 18.41
N ARG A 558 8.34 -17.17 19.63
CA ARG A 558 9.71 -16.76 19.96
C ARG A 558 10.73 -17.50 19.08
N ALA A 559 10.64 -18.82 18.98
CA ALA A 559 11.51 -19.63 18.14
C ALA A 559 11.41 -19.21 16.66
N ALA A 560 10.19 -18.98 16.17
CA ALA A 560 9.94 -18.48 14.83
C ALA A 560 10.58 -17.09 14.58
N LEU A 561 10.46 -16.14 15.52
CA LEU A 561 11.13 -14.85 15.41
C LEU A 561 12.67 -14.99 15.45
N THR A 562 13.21 -15.93 16.23
CA THR A 562 14.65 -16.25 16.23
C THR A 562 15.10 -16.76 14.86
N GLY A 563 14.43 -17.77 14.30
CA GLY A 563 14.75 -18.34 12.98
C GLY A 563 14.61 -17.32 11.85
N ALA A 564 13.64 -16.42 11.95
CA ALA A 564 13.47 -15.30 11.03
C ALA A 564 14.56 -14.21 11.14
N GLY A 565 15.44 -14.28 12.16
CA GLY A 565 16.39 -13.22 12.51
C GLY A 565 15.72 -11.93 12.97
N ALA A 566 14.48 -12.03 13.45
CA ALA A 566 13.67 -10.92 13.92
C ALA A 566 13.89 -10.60 15.40
N LEU A 567 14.79 -11.33 16.09
CA LEU A 567 15.21 -11.03 17.46
C LEU A 567 16.70 -10.66 17.49
N GLY A 568 17.03 -9.62 18.28
CA GLY A 568 18.39 -9.13 18.48
C GLY A 568 18.41 -7.67 18.94
N THR A 569 19.38 -7.33 19.78
CA THR A 569 19.62 -5.93 20.18
C THR A 569 20.32 -5.15 19.05
N ALA A 570 20.35 -3.82 19.17
CA ALA A 570 21.06 -2.97 18.21
C ALA A 570 22.57 -3.29 18.15
N GLU A 571 23.16 -3.66 19.28
CA GLU A 571 24.58 -4.02 19.42
C GLU A 571 24.90 -5.35 18.71
N LEU A 572 24.08 -6.37 18.93
CA LEU A 572 24.23 -7.66 18.23
C LEU A 572 24.07 -7.49 16.72
N ARG A 573 23.11 -6.66 16.30
CA ARG A 573 22.93 -6.33 14.89
C ARG A 573 24.16 -5.63 14.31
N ALA A 574 24.72 -4.66 15.03
CA ALA A 574 25.94 -3.97 14.61
C ALA A 574 27.14 -4.94 14.48
N ARG A 575 27.30 -5.88 15.42
CA ARG A 575 28.33 -6.92 15.36
C ARG A 575 28.17 -7.83 14.13
N ARG A 576 26.94 -8.30 13.85
CA ARG A 576 26.63 -9.11 12.65
C ARG A 576 26.92 -8.34 11.36
N THR A 577 26.53 -7.06 11.31
CA THR A 577 26.80 -6.19 10.15
C THR A 577 28.30 -6.02 9.93
N ALA A 578 29.08 -5.81 10.99
CA ALA A 578 30.54 -5.66 10.89
C ALA A 578 31.24 -6.94 10.39
N LEU A 579 30.81 -8.12 10.85
CA LEU A 579 31.32 -9.40 10.34
C LEU A 579 30.98 -9.59 8.86
N ALA A 580 29.74 -9.30 8.46
CA ALA A 580 29.33 -9.35 7.06
C ALA A 580 30.11 -8.32 6.21
N ASP A 581 30.39 -7.14 6.76
CA ASP A 581 31.15 -6.11 6.07
C ASP A 581 32.60 -6.54 5.78
N ALA A 582 33.24 -7.25 6.72
CA ALA A 582 34.57 -7.83 6.52
C ALA A 582 34.54 -8.91 5.43
N ALA A 583 33.58 -9.85 5.49
CA ALA A 583 33.45 -10.89 4.46
C ALA A 583 33.17 -10.31 3.07
N VAL A 584 32.37 -9.23 2.98
CA VAL A 584 32.13 -8.51 1.72
C VAL A 584 33.39 -7.82 1.21
N ALA A 585 34.26 -7.31 2.10
CA ALA A 585 35.54 -6.73 1.70
C ALA A 585 36.47 -7.79 1.10
N ASP A 586 36.61 -8.94 1.75
CA ASP A 586 37.42 -10.06 1.25
C ASP A 586 36.91 -10.57 -0.11
N ALA A 587 35.60 -10.74 -0.24
CA ALA A 587 34.98 -11.14 -1.51
C ALA A 587 35.12 -10.07 -2.60
N ALA A 588 35.10 -8.77 -2.26
CA ALA A 588 35.35 -7.70 -3.21
C ALA A 588 36.81 -7.70 -3.70
N GLU A 589 37.77 -7.98 -2.83
CA GLU A 589 39.18 -8.13 -3.20
C GLU A 589 39.42 -9.36 -4.08
N GLU A 590 38.72 -10.47 -3.80
CA GLU A 590 38.71 -11.63 -4.69
C GLU A 590 38.13 -11.25 -6.06
N PHE A 591 36.94 -10.68 -6.09
CA PHE A 591 36.24 -10.27 -7.31
C PHE A 591 37.09 -9.31 -8.16
N ALA A 592 37.78 -8.35 -7.53
CA ALA A 592 38.68 -7.44 -8.21
C ALA A 592 39.88 -8.13 -8.88
N ARG A 593 40.32 -9.28 -8.34
CA ARG A 593 41.49 -10.04 -8.83
C ARG A 593 41.13 -11.10 -9.87
N SER A 594 39.94 -11.70 -9.80
CA SER A 594 39.54 -12.87 -10.60
C SER A 594 38.31 -12.66 -11.48
N ASP A 595 37.61 -11.53 -11.35
CA ASP A 595 36.29 -11.26 -11.93
C ASP A 595 35.19 -12.24 -11.46
N VAL A 596 35.43 -13.01 -10.38
CA VAL A 596 34.52 -14.01 -9.81
C VAL A 596 34.68 -14.05 -8.28
N CYS A 597 33.58 -14.06 -7.52
CA CYS A 597 33.63 -14.31 -6.07
C CYS A 597 32.39 -15.08 -5.58
N GLY A 598 32.56 -15.87 -4.52
CA GLY A 598 31.48 -16.61 -3.88
C GLY A 598 30.73 -15.81 -2.82
N MET A 599 29.51 -16.23 -2.51
CA MET A 599 28.69 -15.75 -1.40
C MET A 599 28.01 -16.96 -0.74
N GLY A 600 28.36 -17.25 0.51
CA GLY A 600 27.85 -18.41 1.24
C GLY A 600 26.33 -18.40 1.46
N ARG A 601 25.72 -17.22 1.59
CA ARG A 601 24.26 -17.09 1.76
C ARG A 601 23.73 -15.76 1.23
N LEU A 602 22.99 -15.79 0.13
CA LEU A 602 22.37 -14.57 -0.41
C LEU A 602 20.93 -14.36 0.10
N VAL A 603 20.19 -15.44 0.35
CA VAL A 603 18.82 -15.43 0.87
C VAL A 603 18.73 -16.31 2.11
N ARG A 604 17.79 -16.04 3.01
CA ARG A 604 17.56 -16.91 4.18
C ARG A 604 17.03 -18.28 3.76
N PRO A 605 17.34 -19.37 4.50
CA PRO A 605 16.89 -20.71 4.16
C PRO A 605 15.37 -20.81 3.92
N GLY A 606 14.55 -20.25 4.82
CA GLY A 606 13.09 -20.25 4.64
C GLY A 606 12.61 -19.51 3.39
N HIS A 607 13.28 -18.43 2.98
CA HIS A 607 12.95 -17.73 1.73
C HIS A 607 13.40 -18.52 0.50
N ARG A 608 14.56 -19.18 0.57
CA ARG A 608 15.06 -20.07 -0.50
C ARG A 608 14.06 -21.21 -0.76
N GLU A 609 13.59 -21.87 0.30
CA GLU A 609 12.60 -22.95 0.22
C GLU A 609 11.30 -22.47 -0.40
N ALA A 610 10.75 -21.38 0.13
CA ALA A 610 9.53 -20.79 -0.40
C ALA A 610 9.67 -20.36 -1.87
N LEU A 611 10.86 -19.90 -2.28
CA LEU A 611 11.16 -19.54 -3.68
C LEU A 611 11.17 -20.77 -4.58
N LEU A 612 11.88 -21.83 -4.17
CA LEU A 612 11.96 -23.08 -4.93
C LEU A 612 10.57 -23.70 -5.11
N ASP A 613 9.82 -23.83 -4.02
CA ASP A 613 8.44 -24.36 -4.01
C ASP A 613 7.48 -23.49 -4.84
N TYR A 614 7.63 -22.16 -4.83
CA TYR A 614 6.89 -21.28 -5.73
C TYR A 614 7.15 -21.58 -7.22
N TYR A 615 8.42 -21.74 -7.62
CA TYR A 615 8.76 -22.02 -9.01
C TYR A 615 8.37 -23.44 -9.44
N GLU A 616 8.53 -24.44 -8.58
CA GLU A 616 8.09 -25.80 -8.87
C GLU A 616 6.56 -25.89 -9.01
N ARG A 617 5.79 -25.14 -8.21
CA ARG A 617 4.34 -25.02 -8.43
C ARG A 617 3.98 -24.33 -9.74
N LEU A 618 4.77 -23.35 -10.19
CA LEU A 618 4.55 -22.71 -11.49
C LEU A 618 4.69 -23.71 -12.64
N ILE A 619 5.67 -24.61 -12.54
CA ILE A 619 5.91 -25.70 -13.50
C ILE A 619 4.79 -26.73 -13.41
N ALA A 620 4.49 -27.24 -12.21
CA ALA A 620 3.46 -28.27 -11.99
C ALA A 620 2.06 -27.83 -12.44
N THR A 621 1.74 -26.54 -12.34
CA THR A 621 0.44 -25.99 -12.79
C THR A 621 0.42 -25.63 -14.29
N GLY A 622 1.54 -25.78 -15.01
CA GLY A 622 1.70 -25.34 -16.40
C GLY A 622 1.62 -23.83 -16.59
N CYS A 623 1.84 -23.06 -15.52
CA CYS A 623 1.87 -21.60 -15.56
C CYS A 623 3.21 -21.03 -16.06
N TRP A 624 4.24 -21.88 -16.14
CA TRP A 624 5.55 -21.62 -16.72
C TRP A 624 5.83 -22.69 -17.79
N PRO A 625 5.77 -22.34 -19.09
CA PRO A 625 6.00 -23.31 -20.17
C PRO A 625 7.49 -23.67 -20.31
N LEU A 626 7.75 -24.91 -20.74
CA LEU A 626 9.10 -25.44 -21.01
C LEU A 626 9.65 -24.89 -22.34
N GLY A 627 10.93 -24.58 -22.37
CA GLY A 627 11.67 -24.08 -23.52
C GLY A 627 11.87 -22.57 -23.48
N ASP A 628 13.10 -22.11 -23.72
CA ASP A 628 13.40 -20.71 -24.01
C ASP A 628 14.41 -20.55 -25.16
N ALA A 629 14.73 -19.30 -25.51
CA ALA A 629 15.53 -18.96 -26.68
C ALA A 629 16.97 -19.52 -26.66
N GLN A 630 17.48 -19.97 -25.51
CA GLN A 630 18.85 -20.50 -25.40
C GLN A 630 18.89 -21.99 -25.07
N VAL A 631 17.88 -22.54 -24.38
CA VAL A 631 17.89 -23.96 -23.93
C VAL A 631 16.49 -24.58 -24.06
N GLU A 632 16.37 -25.63 -24.87
CA GLU A 632 15.10 -26.34 -25.13
C GLU A 632 14.56 -27.06 -23.87
N GLY A 633 15.44 -27.64 -23.06
CA GLY A 633 15.11 -28.33 -21.81
C GLY A 633 15.00 -27.44 -20.57
N ARG A 634 14.84 -26.11 -20.73
CA ARG A 634 14.83 -25.14 -19.64
C ARG A 634 13.50 -24.42 -19.55
N TYR A 635 12.96 -24.32 -18.34
CA TYR A 635 11.98 -23.29 -18.03
C TYR A 635 12.74 -22.00 -17.75
N GLY A 636 12.58 -21.00 -18.62
CA GLY A 636 13.23 -19.70 -18.48
C GLY A 636 12.22 -18.57 -18.35
N TRP A 637 12.45 -17.60 -17.47
CA TRP A 637 11.55 -16.45 -17.36
C TRP A 637 12.28 -15.13 -17.10
N TYR A 638 12.27 -14.29 -18.12
CA TYR A 638 12.78 -12.93 -18.07
C TYR A 638 11.89 -12.02 -17.21
N ASN A 639 12.50 -11.36 -16.22
CA ASN A 639 11.90 -10.35 -15.35
C ASN A 639 10.61 -10.82 -14.67
N GLU A 640 10.57 -12.09 -14.26
CA GLU A 640 9.52 -12.63 -13.41
C GLU A 640 9.41 -11.77 -12.13
N SER A 641 8.19 -11.43 -11.74
CA SER A 641 7.94 -10.42 -10.72
C SER A 641 8.63 -10.68 -9.38
N LEU A 642 8.59 -11.91 -8.89
CA LEU A 642 9.21 -12.29 -7.63
C LEU A 642 10.74 -12.26 -7.73
N SER A 643 11.31 -12.74 -8.84
CA SER A 643 12.75 -12.61 -9.10
C SER A 643 13.19 -11.14 -9.07
N ARG A 644 12.36 -10.22 -9.61
CA ARG A 644 12.64 -8.78 -9.57
C ARG A 644 12.57 -8.19 -8.16
N PHE A 645 11.66 -8.66 -7.31
CA PHE A 645 11.61 -8.20 -5.91
C PHE A 645 12.97 -8.43 -5.24
N PHE A 646 13.52 -9.65 -5.32
CA PHE A 646 14.81 -10.00 -4.72
C PHE A 646 15.99 -9.33 -5.44
N HIS A 647 15.98 -9.29 -6.77
CA HIS A 647 16.99 -8.58 -7.58
C HIS A 647 17.20 -7.14 -7.09
N HIS A 648 16.12 -6.40 -6.84
CA HIS A 648 16.23 -5.02 -6.40
C HIS A 648 16.72 -4.85 -4.96
N GLN A 649 16.77 -5.91 -4.15
CA GLN A 649 17.31 -5.84 -2.78
C GLN A 649 18.83 -5.87 -2.74
N PHE A 650 19.48 -6.59 -3.66
CA PHE A 650 20.92 -6.86 -3.58
C PHE A 650 21.80 -5.85 -4.31
N GLY A 651 21.23 -4.77 -4.88
CA GLY A 651 22.00 -3.76 -5.62
C GLY A 651 23.10 -3.09 -4.79
N THR A 652 22.85 -2.81 -3.50
CA THR A 652 23.88 -2.25 -2.61
C THR A 652 25.01 -3.25 -2.37
N LEU A 653 24.69 -4.52 -2.08
CA LEU A 653 25.67 -5.58 -1.87
C LEU A 653 26.55 -5.78 -3.12
N VAL A 654 25.92 -5.92 -4.28
CA VAL A 654 26.66 -6.10 -5.55
C VAL A 654 27.51 -4.87 -5.87
N GLY A 655 27.05 -3.66 -5.56
CA GLY A 655 27.85 -2.45 -5.74
C GLY A 655 29.11 -2.42 -4.86
N ARG A 656 29.01 -2.93 -3.63
CA ARG A 656 30.17 -3.07 -2.73
C ARG A 656 31.16 -4.10 -3.26
N LEU A 657 30.68 -5.29 -3.66
CA LEU A 657 31.52 -6.34 -4.25
C LEU A 657 32.20 -5.89 -5.54
N ALA A 658 31.48 -5.13 -6.39
CA ALA A 658 32.01 -4.58 -7.62
C ALA A 658 32.94 -3.37 -7.42
N GLY A 659 33.06 -2.84 -6.18
CA GLY A 659 33.83 -1.64 -5.85
C GLY A 659 33.26 -0.35 -6.44
N ARG A 660 32.00 -0.35 -6.89
CA ARG A 660 31.38 0.82 -7.54
C ARG A 660 29.84 0.77 -7.51
N PRO A 661 29.15 1.93 -7.58
CA PRO A 661 27.68 1.94 -7.67
C PRO A 661 27.17 1.20 -8.91
N VAL A 662 26.15 0.36 -8.70
CA VAL A 662 25.48 -0.41 -9.76
C VAL A 662 23.98 -0.13 -9.77
N ARG A 663 23.32 -0.51 -10.87
CA ARG A 663 21.86 -0.55 -10.95
C ARG A 663 21.36 -1.88 -11.54
N PRO A 664 20.24 -2.42 -11.06
CA PRO A 664 19.58 -3.61 -11.63
C PRO A 664 19.26 -3.42 -13.12
N SER A 665 19.59 -4.40 -13.97
CA SER A 665 19.15 -4.44 -15.37
C SER A 665 17.90 -5.32 -15.54
N TYR A 666 18.07 -6.64 -15.43
CA TYR A 666 16.99 -7.61 -15.43
C TYR A 666 17.34 -8.85 -14.57
N ALA A 667 16.29 -9.58 -14.16
CA ALA A 667 16.43 -10.88 -13.52
C ALA A 667 15.98 -11.99 -14.48
N TYR A 668 16.56 -13.18 -14.34
CA TYR A 668 16.17 -14.36 -15.11
C TYR A 668 16.14 -15.58 -14.21
N VAL A 669 14.99 -16.24 -14.09
CA VAL A 669 14.91 -17.53 -13.41
C VAL A 669 15.08 -18.66 -14.42
N SER A 670 15.85 -19.67 -14.06
CA SER A 670 16.13 -20.85 -14.89
C SER A 670 15.87 -22.13 -14.09
N ALA A 671 14.94 -22.97 -14.56
CA ALA A 671 14.77 -24.33 -14.06
C ALA A 671 15.08 -25.33 -15.17
N TYR A 672 16.24 -25.98 -15.06
CA TYR A 672 16.77 -26.97 -15.99
C TYR A 672 16.17 -28.34 -15.70
N ARG A 673 15.94 -29.12 -16.76
CA ARG A 673 15.50 -30.52 -16.72
C ARG A 673 16.50 -31.41 -17.45
N ALA A 674 16.36 -32.71 -17.26
CA ALA A 674 17.22 -33.75 -17.85
C ALA A 674 17.61 -33.44 -19.31
N GLY A 675 18.91 -33.57 -19.61
CA GLY A 675 19.47 -33.33 -20.94
C GLY A 675 19.67 -31.85 -21.30
N ALA A 676 19.29 -30.90 -20.44
CA ALA A 676 19.53 -29.49 -20.71
C ALA A 676 21.05 -29.18 -20.69
N VAL A 677 21.49 -28.44 -21.70
CA VAL A 677 22.87 -27.97 -21.85
C VAL A 677 22.85 -26.44 -21.84
N LEU A 678 23.77 -25.82 -21.11
CA LEU A 678 24.04 -24.39 -21.24
C LEU A 678 25.37 -24.25 -21.95
N ASP A 679 25.32 -23.95 -23.25
CA ASP A 679 26.53 -23.80 -24.08
C ASP A 679 27.43 -22.66 -23.59
N ARG A 680 28.70 -22.74 -23.95
CA ARG A 680 29.70 -21.73 -23.59
C ARG A 680 29.43 -20.40 -24.26
N HIS A 681 29.22 -19.38 -23.44
CA HIS A 681 28.88 -18.03 -23.89
C HIS A 681 29.42 -16.97 -22.93
N VAL A 682 29.35 -15.71 -23.36
CA VAL A 682 29.42 -14.53 -22.51
C VAL A 682 28.07 -13.84 -22.55
N ASP A 683 27.75 -13.10 -21.50
CA ASP A 683 26.51 -12.36 -21.43
C ASP A 683 26.55 -11.09 -22.31
N ARG A 684 25.36 -10.60 -22.63
CA ARG A 684 25.16 -9.29 -23.28
C ARG A 684 25.57 -8.13 -22.35
N GLU A 685 25.81 -6.97 -22.94
CA GLU A 685 26.28 -5.76 -22.24
C GLU A 685 25.41 -5.31 -21.05
N GLN A 686 24.13 -5.69 -21.01
CA GLN A 686 23.23 -5.43 -19.88
C GLN A 686 23.54 -6.31 -18.65
N CYS A 687 24.53 -7.19 -18.70
CA CYS A 687 24.91 -8.14 -17.67
C CYS A 687 26.38 -8.01 -17.28
N GLU A 688 26.90 -6.79 -17.15
CA GLU A 688 28.29 -6.57 -16.72
C GLU A 688 28.60 -7.34 -15.43
N TYR A 689 27.64 -7.38 -14.50
CA TYR A 689 27.73 -8.15 -13.26
C TYR A 689 26.56 -9.14 -13.20
N THR A 690 26.85 -10.43 -13.12
CA THR A 690 25.84 -11.50 -13.02
C THR A 690 26.00 -12.22 -11.69
N VAL A 691 24.91 -12.26 -10.92
CA VAL A 691 24.79 -13.11 -9.73
C VAL A 691 24.01 -14.36 -10.09
N SER A 692 24.57 -15.54 -9.87
CA SER A 692 23.87 -16.83 -9.98
C SER A 692 23.61 -17.39 -8.59
N LEU A 693 22.35 -17.43 -8.17
CA LEU A 693 21.89 -18.00 -6.90
C LEU A 693 21.27 -19.38 -7.13
N LEU A 694 21.76 -20.41 -6.45
CA LEU A 694 21.15 -21.74 -6.47
C LEU A 694 19.95 -21.80 -5.50
N LEU A 695 18.75 -22.12 -6.00
CA LEU A 695 17.58 -22.35 -5.16
C LEU A 695 17.45 -23.81 -4.71
N GLY A 696 17.77 -24.74 -5.61
CA GLY A 696 17.76 -26.17 -5.33
C GLY A 696 18.09 -27.00 -6.55
N GLU A 697 18.52 -28.22 -6.30
CA GLU A 697 18.81 -29.22 -7.31
C GLU A 697 18.58 -30.62 -6.73
N SER A 698 18.27 -31.60 -7.59
CA SER A 698 18.03 -32.98 -7.17
C SER A 698 18.20 -33.93 -8.34
N GLY A 699 18.70 -35.14 -8.10
CA GLY A 699 18.76 -36.19 -9.11
C GLY A 699 19.91 -37.19 -8.92
N PRO A 700 19.83 -38.36 -9.56
CA PRO A 700 20.76 -39.47 -9.34
C PRO A 700 22.18 -39.23 -9.87
N GLY A 701 22.42 -38.16 -10.65
CA GLY A 701 23.71 -37.86 -11.26
C GLY A 701 24.40 -36.58 -10.75
N ILE A 702 23.83 -35.90 -9.75
CA ILE A 702 24.32 -34.58 -9.28
C ILE A 702 24.42 -34.51 -7.75
N ALA A 703 24.69 -35.64 -7.07
CA ALA A 703 24.84 -35.66 -5.62
C ALA A 703 25.99 -34.75 -5.11
N GLY A 704 27.04 -34.57 -5.92
CA GLY A 704 28.11 -33.60 -5.69
C GLY A 704 27.88 -32.23 -6.33
N GLY A 705 26.64 -31.96 -6.75
CA GLY A 705 26.18 -30.73 -7.39
C GLY A 705 26.50 -30.58 -8.87
N TRP A 706 25.69 -29.79 -9.58
CA TRP A 706 25.90 -29.51 -11.01
C TRP A 706 26.79 -28.28 -11.18
N PRO A 707 27.99 -28.39 -11.79
CA PRO A 707 28.96 -27.31 -11.76
C PRO A 707 28.62 -26.19 -12.75
N LEU A 708 28.94 -24.95 -12.36
CA LEU A 708 29.11 -23.81 -13.26
C LEU A 708 30.58 -23.69 -13.63
N LEU A 709 30.87 -23.78 -14.92
CA LEU A 709 32.23 -23.68 -15.45
C LEU A 709 32.47 -22.24 -15.91
N LEU A 710 33.58 -21.62 -15.49
CA LEU A 710 33.94 -20.25 -15.83
C LEU A 710 35.40 -20.16 -16.28
N ASP A 711 35.66 -19.49 -17.40
CA ASP A 711 37.03 -19.22 -17.85
C ASP A 711 37.48 -17.84 -17.39
N THR A 712 38.31 -17.80 -16.34
CA THR A 712 38.89 -16.56 -15.83
C THR A 712 40.28 -16.32 -16.41
N ALA A 713 40.82 -15.12 -16.21
CA ALA A 713 42.20 -14.81 -16.58
C ALA A 713 43.24 -15.69 -15.85
N ARG A 714 42.85 -16.37 -14.76
CA ARG A 714 43.71 -17.27 -13.98
C ARG A 714 43.55 -18.74 -14.35
N GLY A 715 42.62 -19.06 -15.24
CA GLY A 715 42.30 -20.43 -15.66
C GLY A 715 40.81 -20.75 -15.56
N SER A 716 40.47 -21.97 -15.95
CA SER A 716 39.12 -22.51 -15.86
C SER A 716 38.79 -22.88 -14.41
N LEU A 717 37.68 -22.35 -13.90
CA LEU A 717 37.11 -22.66 -12.59
C LEU A 717 35.88 -23.53 -12.76
N SER A 718 35.75 -24.55 -11.91
CA SER A 718 34.54 -25.37 -11.80
C SER A 718 33.92 -25.13 -10.44
N LEU A 719 32.82 -24.37 -10.41
CA LEU A 719 32.16 -23.97 -9.17
C LEU A 719 30.91 -24.82 -8.94
N VAL A 720 30.90 -25.54 -7.84
CA VAL A 720 29.71 -26.21 -7.30
C VAL A 720 29.11 -25.31 -6.24
N GLN A 721 27.81 -25.04 -6.33
CA GLN A 721 27.08 -24.24 -5.36
C GLN A 721 26.21 -25.18 -4.51
N ARG A 722 26.08 -24.90 -3.21
CA ARG A 722 25.04 -25.48 -2.35
C ARG A 722 23.76 -24.63 -2.41
N PRO A 723 22.56 -25.19 -2.15
CA PRO A 723 21.33 -24.42 -2.15
C PRO A 723 21.35 -23.23 -1.17
N GLY A 724 21.22 -22.01 -1.70
CA GLY A 724 21.33 -20.74 -0.97
C GLY A 724 22.62 -19.97 -1.22
N GLU A 725 23.66 -20.63 -1.73
CA GLU A 725 24.91 -20.00 -2.16
C GLU A 725 24.72 -19.27 -3.49
N ALA A 726 25.48 -18.19 -3.65
CA ALA A 726 25.51 -17.42 -4.88
C ALA A 726 26.96 -17.17 -5.34
N VAL A 727 27.13 -17.02 -6.64
CA VAL A 727 28.39 -16.55 -7.23
C VAL A 727 28.13 -15.25 -7.97
N LEU A 728 29.00 -14.26 -7.78
CA LEU A 728 29.06 -13.05 -8.59
C LEU A 728 30.20 -13.20 -9.60
N PHE A 729 29.94 -12.98 -10.88
CA PHE A 729 30.96 -12.96 -11.91
C PHE A 729 30.73 -11.85 -12.94
N ARG A 730 31.77 -11.48 -13.67
CA ARG A 730 31.67 -10.46 -14.73
C ARG A 730 31.13 -11.04 -16.04
N GLY A 731 29.81 -11.04 -16.19
CA GLY A 731 29.10 -11.76 -17.25
C GLY A 731 29.53 -11.41 -18.69
N THR A 732 29.88 -10.16 -18.95
CA THR A 732 30.31 -9.68 -20.27
C THR A 732 31.74 -10.06 -20.65
N ARG A 733 32.53 -10.58 -19.71
CA ARG A 733 33.96 -10.87 -19.91
C ARG A 733 34.33 -12.31 -19.63
N VAL A 734 33.69 -12.95 -18.64
CA VAL A 734 34.00 -14.31 -18.18
C VAL A 734 33.11 -15.29 -18.96
N PRO A 735 33.68 -16.07 -19.92
CA PRO A 735 32.91 -17.11 -20.59
C PRO A 735 32.50 -18.17 -19.59
N HIS A 736 31.24 -18.60 -19.65
CA HIS A 736 30.69 -19.55 -18.69
C HIS A 736 29.70 -20.52 -19.35
N TRP A 737 29.57 -21.70 -18.76
CA TRP A 737 28.74 -22.80 -19.28
C TRP A 737 28.42 -23.83 -18.20
N ARG A 738 27.51 -24.75 -18.52
CA ARG A 738 27.24 -25.94 -17.69
C ARG A 738 27.24 -27.18 -18.57
N PRO A 739 27.86 -28.29 -18.13
CA PRO A 739 27.83 -29.55 -18.88
C PRO A 739 26.39 -30.09 -18.95
N PRO A 740 26.08 -31.07 -19.82
CA PRO A 740 24.73 -31.66 -19.88
C PRO A 740 24.22 -32.09 -18.50
N LEU A 741 23.00 -31.68 -18.15
CA LEU A 741 22.38 -32.09 -16.89
C LEU A 741 22.01 -33.58 -16.98
N PRO A 742 22.47 -34.43 -16.04
CA PRO A 742 22.20 -35.87 -16.08
C PRO A 742 20.70 -36.21 -16.10
N ASP A 743 20.37 -37.33 -16.73
CA ASP A 743 18.98 -37.78 -16.83
C ASP A 743 18.33 -37.96 -15.45
N GLY A 744 17.05 -37.60 -15.36
CA GLY A 744 16.30 -37.59 -14.10
C GLY A 744 16.70 -36.51 -13.10
N SER A 745 17.63 -35.60 -13.46
CA SER A 745 18.07 -34.51 -12.59
C SER A 745 17.38 -33.18 -12.89
N THR A 746 17.33 -32.32 -11.88
CA THR A 746 16.72 -30.97 -11.93
C THR A 746 17.65 -29.97 -11.25
N HIS A 747 17.67 -28.74 -11.76
CA HIS A 747 18.43 -27.64 -11.17
C HIS A 747 17.68 -26.33 -11.38
N THR A 748 17.49 -25.55 -10.32
CA THR A 748 16.76 -24.28 -10.37
C THR A 748 17.60 -23.15 -9.78
N SER A 749 17.90 -22.13 -10.59
CA SER A 749 18.71 -20.98 -10.21
C SER A 749 18.08 -19.65 -10.61
N LEU A 750 18.41 -18.60 -9.84
CA LEU A 750 18.05 -17.22 -10.10
C LEU A 750 19.29 -16.45 -10.56
N LEU A 751 19.17 -15.78 -11.70
CA LEU A 751 20.18 -14.90 -12.25
C LEU A 751 19.76 -13.44 -12.02
N PHE A 752 20.61 -12.66 -11.38
CA PHE A 752 20.42 -11.22 -11.19
C PHE A 752 21.51 -10.46 -11.94
N HIS A 753 21.12 -9.64 -12.91
CA HIS A 753 22.06 -8.91 -13.75
C HIS A 753 22.07 -7.42 -13.41
N TYR A 754 23.27 -6.87 -13.30
CA TYR A 754 23.49 -5.46 -13.00
C TYR A 754 24.45 -4.84 -14.00
N VAL A 755 24.34 -3.53 -14.12
CA VAL A 755 25.27 -2.69 -14.86
C VAL A 755 25.80 -1.58 -13.94
N PRO A 756 26.95 -0.97 -14.26
CA PRO A 756 27.39 0.24 -13.59
C PRO A 756 26.29 1.32 -13.59
N ALA A 757 26.20 2.11 -12.52
CA ALA A 757 25.16 3.13 -12.39
C ALA A 757 25.16 4.14 -13.57
N GLU A 758 26.32 4.40 -14.17
CA GLU A 758 26.51 5.30 -15.30
C GLU A 758 26.31 4.66 -16.68
N PHE A 759 25.94 3.38 -16.76
CA PHE A 759 25.66 2.71 -18.03
C PHE A 759 24.57 3.46 -18.82
N THR A 760 24.86 3.90 -20.04
CA THR A 760 24.01 4.83 -20.81
C THR A 760 23.10 4.18 -21.84
N ARG A 761 23.32 2.91 -22.20
CA ARG A 761 22.51 2.19 -23.19
C ARG A 761 21.20 1.67 -22.58
N THR A 762 20.27 1.25 -23.45
CA THR A 762 18.94 0.78 -23.03
C THR A 762 19.05 -0.55 -22.25
N LEU A 763 18.30 -0.64 -21.16
CA LEU A 763 18.20 -1.85 -20.32
C LEU A 763 17.16 -2.86 -20.83
N TYR A 764 16.43 -2.49 -21.90
CA TYR A 764 15.27 -3.19 -22.46
C TYR A 764 15.40 -3.33 -23.97
#